data_AF-A0AA36DEN6-F1
#
_entry.id   AF-A0AA36DEN6-F1
#
_cell.length_a   1.000
_cell.length_b   1.000
_cell.length_c   1.000
_cell.angle_alpha   90.00
_cell.angle_beta   90.00
_cell.angle_gamma   90.00
#
_symmetry.space_group_name_H-M   'P 1'
#
loop_
_entity.id
_entity.type
_entity.pdbx_description
1 polymer ?
#
loop_
_entity_poly.entity_id
_entity_poly.type
_entity_poly.pdbx_seq_one_letter_code
_entity_poly.pdbx_strand_id
1 'polypeptide(L)'
;MAILKRRPELAALFDGLASFDHERQLKSCATLCEIDLEKGVLDYSLNRLIKGLSSGRGEARYGFSTGLIMLLPRISAKTPLADLWKSVEEKLSLRDKDQASANAIGQYLFLFSVAQSGAYVKDAPFVLTKLLALLPKHSFLHEGIWAAIEKVFSGGAGKQKPSQSTEPFYLVSNCVDSLFKIKVRAGQSASVTVPENAIELLTIFATALAKIKLDVLQSARKQFKDKDTATNDAFYLVWVCIQLWASLTPDEEEKDSYKSAGEELLTIASNFSRDDSHEVLLDWIVGLLSQEHRFHRAPIQYLFAHLLPRFSAATLEQLIETIGRTDVELLAGEQEEMEVDEDDDEFAPIDPSEIPTKGEDDDSDDDDGASVDSDPDAEVDPELVRKLKEALGKHAAVSDDEDNESVLSAGPTDEEMFRLDEGLAAAFSMANGKEDKKKEAKQYSRIAQALRMKLLDLLLVAISSADTPANVKFSLALPLVALIKKLSSREGEDASVRKAYDLIGILTHIKKIDVGKKELTQVLKKFFGETWDTTGAVIKKMVEDMSAWLFILGAKSAESPEKKHKALFTARMTEALKDQTKKLTIETVTGAYNHYPVSFASELPTLVAYGFDEDVAEFKRSEALNCATSLLRKDLAIDGAVATELAAQISKLFQEIISNPKAVSARQFSAVLKFTSKLVPILDGDLKRTLAAGLAQPLDDFLGATDFWAPGGPAKKYNANCQQVNGKSPIAVLKAIQKSLA
;
A
#
# COMPACT_ATOMS: atom_id res chain seq x y z
N MET A 1 -12.36 54.30 -11.77
CA MET A 1 -12.33 55.78 -11.66
C MET A 1 -11.71 56.25 -10.35
N ALA A 2 -12.11 55.73 -9.17
CA ALA A 2 -11.54 56.17 -7.88
C ALA A 2 -10.03 55.91 -7.73
N ILE A 3 -9.52 54.76 -8.20
CA ILE A 3 -8.08 54.44 -8.17
C ILE A 3 -7.28 55.33 -9.12
N LEU A 4 -7.76 55.54 -10.35
CA LEU A 4 -7.13 56.43 -11.34
C LEU A 4 -7.07 57.89 -10.88
N LYS A 5 -8.03 58.35 -10.06
CA LYS A 5 -7.97 59.68 -9.42
C LYS A 5 -6.89 59.78 -8.35
N ARG A 6 -6.52 58.67 -7.71
CA ARG A 6 -5.48 58.60 -6.67
C ARG A 6 -4.09 58.27 -7.22
N ARG A 7 -4.02 57.60 -8.38
CA ARG A 7 -2.80 57.12 -9.05
C ARG A 7 -2.92 57.33 -10.57
N PRO A 8 -2.88 58.58 -11.07
CA PRO A 8 -3.06 58.90 -12.49
C PRO A 8 -1.99 58.29 -13.41
N GLU A 9 -0.81 58.02 -12.87
CA GLU A 9 0.30 57.36 -13.57
C GLU A 9 -0.04 55.95 -14.08
N LEU A 10 -1.01 55.26 -13.45
CA LEU A 10 -1.50 53.96 -13.92
C LEU A 10 -2.18 54.06 -15.29
N ALA A 11 -2.87 55.16 -15.58
CA ALA A 11 -3.48 55.36 -16.90
C ALA A 11 -2.39 55.47 -17.98
N ALA A 12 -1.37 56.31 -17.74
CA ALA A 12 -0.24 56.48 -18.64
C ALA A 12 0.53 55.16 -18.86
N LEU A 13 0.66 54.35 -17.81
CA LEU A 13 1.27 53.03 -17.87
C LEU A 13 0.51 52.07 -18.78
N PHE A 14 -0.80 51.89 -18.58
CA PHE A 14 -1.59 50.96 -19.41
C PHE A 14 -1.74 51.46 -20.85
N ASP A 15 -1.76 52.77 -21.08
CA ASP A 15 -1.71 53.35 -22.43
C ASP A 15 -0.34 53.10 -23.08
N GLY A 16 0.74 53.13 -22.30
CA GLY A 16 2.08 52.77 -22.74
C GLY A 16 2.24 51.29 -23.07
N LEU A 17 1.64 50.39 -22.29
CA LEU A 17 1.58 48.96 -22.61
C LEU A 17 0.83 48.68 -23.92
N ALA A 18 -0.18 49.48 -24.24
CA ALA A 18 -0.93 49.39 -25.49
C ALA A 18 -0.28 50.15 -26.67
N SER A 19 0.92 50.71 -26.49
CA SER A 19 1.60 51.53 -27.49
C SER A 19 2.21 50.68 -28.61
N PHE A 20 2.30 51.25 -29.81
CA PHE A 20 3.04 50.69 -30.95
C PHE A 20 4.56 50.99 -30.86
N ASP A 21 4.96 51.90 -29.97
CA ASP A 21 6.36 52.20 -29.71
C ASP A 21 6.93 51.19 -28.71
N HIS A 22 7.82 50.31 -29.20
CA HIS A 22 8.43 49.24 -28.41
C HIS A 22 9.23 49.78 -27.21
N GLU A 23 9.90 50.93 -27.34
CA GLU A 23 10.67 51.50 -26.24
C GLU A 23 9.73 52.02 -25.14
N ARG A 24 8.63 52.67 -25.54
CA ARG A 24 7.58 53.12 -24.62
C ARG A 24 6.85 51.96 -23.94
N GLN A 25 6.61 50.87 -24.67
CA GLN A 25 5.99 49.66 -24.16
C GLN A 25 6.90 48.98 -23.13
N LEU A 26 8.19 48.81 -23.43
CA LEU A 26 9.17 48.22 -22.52
C LEU A 26 9.35 49.05 -21.24
N LYS A 27 9.42 50.38 -21.36
CA LYS A 27 9.45 51.31 -20.21
C LYS A 27 8.22 51.11 -19.32
N SER A 28 7.05 50.94 -19.93
CA SER A 28 5.79 50.73 -19.19
C SER A 28 5.76 49.38 -18.48
N CYS A 29 6.32 48.33 -19.08
CA CYS A 29 6.53 47.03 -18.42
C CYS A 29 7.50 47.14 -17.24
N ALA A 30 8.62 47.86 -17.39
CA ALA A 30 9.57 48.11 -16.30
C ALA A 30 8.92 48.88 -15.14
N THR A 31 8.18 49.95 -15.44
CA THR A 31 7.45 50.72 -14.44
C THR A 31 6.41 49.86 -13.70
N LEU A 32 5.76 48.90 -14.37
CA LEU A 32 4.84 47.96 -13.72
C LEU A 32 5.54 47.11 -12.65
N CYS A 33 6.84 46.83 -12.82
CA CYS A 33 7.66 46.09 -11.87
C CYS A 33 8.08 46.93 -10.66
N GLU A 34 8.10 48.25 -10.79
CA GLU A 34 8.52 49.17 -9.73
C GLU A 34 7.33 49.65 -8.87
N ILE A 35 6.11 49.51 -9.38
CA ILE A 35 4.92 49.93 -8.64
C ILE A 35 4.68 49.03 -7.42
N ASP A 36 4.31 49.69 -6.31
CA ASP A 36 3.80 49.02 -5.12
C ASP A 36 2.38 48.46 -5.35
N LEU A 37 2.24 47.16 -5.15
CA LEU A 37 1.07 46.35 -5.48
C LEU A 37 0.17 46.16 -4.26
N GLU A 38 -0.20 47.26 -3.61
CA GLU A 38 -1.29 47.22 -2.62
C GLU A 38 -2.55 46.62 -3.26
N LYS A 39 -3.35 45.89 -2.47
CA LYS A 39 -4.49 45.07 -2.96
C LYS A 39 -5.35 45.76 -4.02
N GLY A 40 -5.74 47.02 -3.80
CA GLY A 40 -6.57 47.76 -4.77
C GLY A 40 -5.88 48.07 -6.10
N VAL A 41 -4.57 48.35 -6.08
CA VAL A 41 -3.76 48.60 -7.29
C VAL A 41 -3.49 47.29 -8.03
N LEU A 42 -3.21 46.21 -7.29
CA LEU A 42 -3.03 44.87 -7.86
C LEU A 42 -4.30 44.40 -8.57
N ASP A 43 -5.46 44.47 -7.92
CA ASP A 43 -6.74 44.07 -8.51
C ASP A 43 -7.05 44.90 -9.77
N TYR A 44 -6.83 46.22 -9.72
CA TYR A 44 -7.01 47.08 -10.89
C TYR A 44 -6.07 46.68 -12.04
N SER A 45 -4.81 46.40 -11.73
CA SER A 45 -3.78 46.09 -12.72
C SER A 45 -4.03 44.74 -13.38
N LEU A 46 -4.31 43.69 -12.60
CA LEU A 46 -4.68 42.37 -13.10
C LEU A 46 -5.92 42.45 -14.00
N ASN A 47 -6.95 43.18 -13.58
CA ASN A 47 -8.14 43.37 -14.38
C ASN A 47 -7.87 44.07 -15.72
N ARG A 48 -6.94 45.02 -15.77
CA ARG A 48 -6.54 45.72 -16.99
C ARG A 48 -5.68 44.85 -17.90
N LEU A 49 -4.69 44.15 -17.35
CA LEU A 49 -3.84 43.22 -18.08
C LEU A 49 -4.68 42.11 -18.73
N ILE A 50 -5.51 41.41 -17.95
CA ILE A 50 -6.35 40.30 -18.45
C ILE A 50 -7.27 40.75 -19.59
N LYS A 51 -7.99 41.87 -19.42
CA LYS A 51 -8.85 42.41 -20.49
C LYS A 51 -8.06 42.84 -21.72
N GLY A 52 -6.82 43.29 -21.54
CA GLY A 52 -5.94 43.69 -22.63
C GLY A 52 -5.52 42.53 -23.54
N LEU A 53 -5.54 41.29 -23.04
CA LEU A 53 -5.11 40.11 -23.80
C LEU A 53 -6.05 39.77 -24.98
N SER A 54 -7.32 40.17 -24.93
CA SER A 54 -8.27 40.02 -26.04
C SER A 54 -8.39 41.28 -26.92
N SER A 55 -7.47 42.24 -26.79
CA SER A 55 -7.51 43.46 -27.61
C SER A 55 -7.49 43.13 -29.10
N GLY A 56 -8.24 43.87 -29.92
CA GLY A 56 -8.18 43.75 -31.38
C GLY A 56 -6.84 44.16 -31.99
N ARG A 57 -5.99 44.88 -31.24
CA ARG A 57 -4.65 45.33 -31.68
C ARG A 57 -3.58 44.35 -31.20
N GLY A 58 -2.80 43.80 -32.14
CA GLY A 58 -1.81 42.76 -31.83
C GLY A 58 -0.69 43.23 -30.92
N GLU A 59 -0.23 44.46 -31.12
CA GLU A 59 0.83 45.13 -30.37
C GLU A 59 0.40 45.37 -28.92
N ALA A 60 -0.88 45.71 -28.71
CA ALA A 60 -1.44 45.83 -27.39
C ALA A 60 -1.48 44.47 -26.67
N ARG A 61 -1.91 43.40 -27.35
CA ARG A 61 -1.89 42.04 -26.78
C ARG A 61 -0.48 41.64 -26.32
N TYR A 62 0.53 41.92 -27.14
CA TYR A 62 1.92 41.66 -26.80
C TYR A 62 2.36 42.41 -25.54
N GLY A 63 2.09 43.72 -25.45
CA GLY A 63 2.45 44.53 -24.28
C GLY A 63 1.75 44.08 -22.99
N PHE A 64 0.46 43.76 -23.07
CA PHE A 64 -0.29 43.24 -21.92
C PHE A 64 0.22 41.86 -21.48
N SER A 65 0.53 40.96 -22.43
CA SER A 65 1.12 39.65 -22.11
C SER A 65 2.51 39.77 -21.48
N THR A 66 3.35 40.66 -22.00
CA THR A 66 4.69 40.94 -21.44
C THR A 66 4.60 41.53 -20.03
N GLY A 67 3.70 42.49 -19.83
CA GLY A 67 3.44 43.05 -18.50
C GLY A 67 2.95 41.98 -17.51
N LEU A 68 2.14 41.02 -17.97
CA LEU A 68 1.68 39.90 -17.16
C LEU A 68 2.82 38.94 -16.82
N ILE A 69 3.66 38.57 -17.78
CA ILE A 69 4.86 37.72 -17.58
C ILE A 69 5.74 38.30 -16.46
N MET A 70 5.95 39.62 -16.45
CA MET A 70 6.78 40.27 -15.43
C MET A 70 6.08 40.40 -14.06
N LEU A 71 4.75 40.47 -14.05
CA LEU A 71 3.97 40.62 -12.82
C LEU A 71 3.78 39.29 -12.06
N LEU A 72 3.56 38.19 -12.77
CA LEU A 72 3.19 36.88 -12.19
C LEU A 72 4.20 36.37 -11.13
N PRO A 73 5.53 36.43 -11.34
CA PRO A 73 6.51 36.01 -10.34
C PRO A 73 6.42 36.78 -9.02
N ARG A 74 5.97 38.05 -9.06
CA ARG A 74 5.85 38.91 -7.86
C ARG A 74 4.65 38.55 -6.98
N ILE A 75 3.64 37.88 -7.55
CA ILE A 75 2.36 37.61 -6.87
C ILE A 75 2.10 36.12 -6.63
N SER A 76 2.85 35.23 -7.28
CA SER A 76 2.62 33.79 -7.26
C SER A 76 2.65 33.15 -5.86
N ALA A 77 3.45 33.69 -4.95
CA ALA A 77 3.51 33.22 -3.57
C ALA A 77 2.23 33.50 -2.76
N LYS A 78 1.46 34.54 -3.12
CA LYS A 78 0.31 35.04 -2.34
C LYS A 78 -1.03 34.90 -3.07
N THR A 79 -1.03 34.63 -4.36
CA THR A 79 -2.24 34.58 -5.19
C THR A 79 -2.30 33.26 -5.92
N PRO A 80 -3.21 32.33 -5.55
CA PRO A 80 -3.36 31.05 -6.24
C PRO A 80 -3.74 31.22 -7.72
N LEU A 81 -3.20 30.38 -8.61
CA LEU A 81 -3.49 30.43 -10.05
C LEU A 81 -4.99 30.23 -10.33
N ALA A 82 -5.66 29.38 -9.55
CA ALA A 82 -7.09 29.12 -9.69
C ALA A 82 -7.96 30.40 -9.53
N ASP A 83 -7.55 31.34 -8.67
CA ASP A 83 -8.30 32.60 -8.48
C ASP A 83 -8.06 33.59 -9.61
N LEU A 84 -6.84 33.63 -10.15
CA LEU A 84 -6.56 34.37 -11.39
C LEU A 84 -7.37 33.80 -12.56
N TRP A 85 -7.45 32.48 -12.65
CA TRP A 85 -8.20 31.81 -13.72
C TRP A 85 -9.70 32.12 -13.67
N LYS A 86 -10.32 32.22 -12.49
CA LYS A 86 -11.72 32.68 -12.37
C LYS A 86 -11.91 34.07 -12.99
N SER A 87 -10.95 34.97 -12.79
CA SER A 87 -10.98 36.31 -13.40
C SER A 87 -10.83 36.27 -14.91
N VAL A 88 -10.03 35.32 -15.43
CA VAL A 88 -9.88 35.08 -16.87
C VAL A 88 -11.19 34.57 -17.47
N GLU A 89 -11.81 33.56 -16.85
CA GLU A 89 -13.09 32.99 -17.34
C GLU A 89 -14.23 34.02 -17.33
N GLU A 90 -14.29 34.87 -16.31
CA GLU A 90 -15.28 35.94 -16.21
C GLU A 90 -15.09 36.99 -17.31
N LYS A 91 -13.85 37.42 -17.55
CA LYS A 91 -13.55 38.58 -18.41
C LYS A 91 -13.32 38.22 -19.87
N LEU A 92 -12.82 37.01 -20.12
CA LEU A 92 -12.50 36.46 -21.44
C LEU A 92 -13.41 35.26 -21.71
N SER A 93 -14.71 35.43 -21.49
CA SER A 93 -15.69 34.35 -21.63
C SER A 93 -15.80 33.88 -23.08
N LEU A 94 -15.62 32.59 -23.31
CA LEU A 94 -15.82 31.95 -24.62
C LEU A 94 -17.30 31.81 -25.00
N ARG A 95 -18.23 32.16 -24.09
CA ARG A 95 -19.68 32.15 -24.36
C ARG A 95 -20.13 33.40 -25.13
N ASP A 96 -19.31 34.44 -25.16
CA ASP A 96 -19.54 35.63 -25.98
C ASP A 96 -19.24 35.30 -27.43
N LYS A 97 -20.28 35.14 -28.26
CA LYS A 97 -20.15 34.72 -29.66
C LYS A 97 -19.42 35.75 -30.52
N ASP A 98 -19.54 37.04 -30.19
CA ASP A 98 -18.96 38.12 -31.00
C ASP A 98 -17.45 38.30 -30.71
N GLN A 99 -17.01 37.91 -29.51
CA GLN A 99 -15.61 38.00 -29.09
C GLN A 99 -14.93 36.65 -28.88
N ALA A 100 -15.58 35.52 -29.19
CA ALA A 100 -15.09 34.17 -28.88
C ALA A 100 -13.63 33.94 -29.33
N SER A 101 -13.28 34.29 -30.56
CA SER A 101 -11.91 34.14 -31.08
C SER A 101 -10.89 35.05 -30.39
N ALA A 102 -11.26 36.30 -30.11
CA ALA A 102 -10.39 37.25 -29.41
C ALA A 102 -10.19 36.84 -27.93
N ASN A 103 -11.24 36.34 -27.29
CA ASN A 103 -11.20 35.81 -25.93
C ASN A 103 -10.39 34.51 -25.86
N ALA A 104 -10.49 33.63 -26.86
CA ALA A 104 -9.64 32.45 -26.95
C ALA A 104 -8.16 32.80 -27.08
N ILE A 105 -7.81 33.77 -27.93
CA ILE A 105 -6.44 34.32 -28.01
C ILE A 105 -6.02 34.88 -26.65
N GLY A 106 -6.91 35.60 -25.96
CA GLY A 106 -6.61 36.17 -24.66
C GLY A 106 -6.38 35.12 -23.57
N GLN A 107 -7.18 34.06 -23.54
CA GLN A 107 -6.98 32.91 -22.63
C GLN A 107 -5.67 32.19 -22.93
N TYR A 108 -5.36 31.96 -24.21
CA TYR A 108 -4.07 31.41 -24.64
C TYR A 108 -2.91 32.29 -24.16
N LEU A 109 -2.95 33.60 -24.41
CA LEU A 109 -1.88 34.52 -24.01
C LEU A 109 -1.72 34.59 -22.49
N PHE A 110 -2.80 34.46 -21.72
CA PHE A 110 -2.71 34.36 -20.26
C PHE A 110 -1.92 33.11 -19.86
N LEU A 111 -2.29 31.94 -20.40
CA LEU A 111 -1.64 30.67 -20.08
C LEU A 111 -0.18 30.64 -20.56
N PHE A 112 0.10 31.18 -21.76
CA PHE A 112 1.45 31.39 -22.25
C PHE A 112 2.25 32.30 -21.31
N SER A 113 1.63 33.37 -20.79
CA SER A 113 2.30 34.28 -19.85
C SER A 113 2.66 33.58 -18.54
N VAL A 114 1.77 32.71 -18.04
CA VAL A 114 2.05 31.85 -16.87
C VAL A 114 3.23 30.94 -17.16
N ALA A 115 3.17 30.16 -18.25
CA ALA A 115 4.22 29.24 -18.66
C ALA A 115 5.59 29.95 -18.85
N GLN A 116 5.59 31.07 -19.56
CA GLN A 116 6.80 31.82 -19.89
C GLN A 116 7.41 32.55 -18.68
N SER A 117 6.62 32.88 -17.68
CA SER A 117 7.09 33.61 -16.49
C SER A 117 7.92 32.78 -15.52
N GLY A 118 7.88 31.45 -15.63
CA GLY A 118 8.44 30.54 -14.61
C GLY A 118 7.71 30.62 -13.26
N ALA A 119 6.60 31.35 -13.16
CA ALA A 119 5.73 31.36 -12.00
C ALA A 119 4.72 30.22 -12.08
N TYR A 120 4.25 29.74 -10.93
CA TYR A 120 3.25 28.67 -10.85
C TYR A 120 3.68 27.34 -11.49
N VAL A 121 4.97 27.00 -11.44
CA VAL A 121 5.51 25.73 -11.99
C VAL A 121 4.76 24.50 -11.45
N LYS A 122 4.44 24.51 -10.15
CA LYS A 122 3.64 23.46 -9.49
C LYS A 122 2.21 23.29 -10.05
N ASP A 123 1.71 24.29 -10.78
CA ASP A 123 0.40 24.29 -11.40
C ASP A 123 0.46 23.91 -12.90
N ALA A 124 1.59 23.38 -13.39
CA ALA A 124 1.76 22.94 -14.78
C ALA A 124 0.61 22.04 -15.31
N PRO A 125 0.11 21.03 -14.57
CA PRO A 125 -1.03 20.23 -15.04
C PRO A 125 -2.31 21.07 -15.27
N PHE A 126 -2.54 22.07 -14.44
CA PHE A 126 -3.66 23.00 -14.60
C PHE A 126 -3.50 23.83 -15.88
N VAL A 127 -2.31 24.38 -16.12
CA VAL A 127 -2.01 25.18 -17.31
C VAL A 127 -2.17 24.35 -18.59
N LEU A 128 -1.60 23.13 -18.61
CA LEU A 128 -1.71 22.19 -19.73
C LEU A 128 -3.16 21.86 -20.03
N THR A 129 -3.95 21.51 -19.01
CA THR A 129 -5.38 21.20 -19.17
C THR A 129 -6.14 22.36 -19.82
N LYS A 130 -5.88 23.60 -19.39
CA LYS A 130 -6.56 24.78 -19.94
C LYS A 130 -6.08 25.15 -21.35
N LEU A 131 -4.79 24.98 -21.65
CA LEU A 131 -4.25 25.19 -23.01
C LEU A 131 -4.90 24.20 -23.99
N LEU A 132 -4.96 22.94 -23.60
CA LEU A 132 -5.47 21.86 -24.45
C LEU A 132 -7.00 21.96 -24.63
N ALA A 133 -7.73 22.48 -23.63
CA ALA A 133 -9.17 22.76 -23.75
C ALA A 133 -9.51 23.82 -24.83
N LEU A 134 -8.56 24.63 -25.28
CA LEU A 134 -8.78 25.62 -26.36
C LEU A 134 -8.73 24.98 -27.76
N LEU A 135 -8.02 23.87 -27.94
CA LEU A 135 -7.76 23.27 -29.25
C LEU A 135 -9.03 22.85 -30.04
N PRO A 136 -10.03 22.17 -29.45
CA PRO A 136 -11.15 21.62 -30.20
C PRO A 136 -11.97 22.66 -30.96
N LYS A 137 -12.06 23.89 -30.44
CA LYS A 137 -12.87 24.98 -31.00
C LYS A 137 -12.06 26.09 -31.65
N HIS A 138 -10.74 26.11 -31.45
CA HIS A 138 -9.86 27.19 -31.90
C HIS A 138 -8.56 26.66 -32.50
N SER A 139 -8.67 25.86 -33.57
CA SER A 139 -7.54 25.21 -34.25
C SER A 139 -6.45 26.17 -34.74
N PHE A 140 -6.77 27.45 -34.99
CA PHE A 140 -5.79 28.47 -35.37
C PHE A 140 -4.75 28.78 -34.26
N LEU A 141 -4.99 28.35 -33.03
CA LEU A 141 -4.06 28.50 -31.90
C LEU A 141 -3.06 27.35 -31.77
N HIS A 142 -3.12 26.33 -32.64
CA HIS A 142 -2.32 25.10 -32.51
C HIS A 142 -0.83 25.36 -32.25
N GLU A 143 -0.16 26.09 -33.15
CA GLU A 143 1.27 26.41 -33.02
C GLU A 143 1.59 27.25 -31.77
N GLY A 144 0.69 28.17 -31.40
CA GLY A 144 0.87 28.99 -30.20
C GLY A 144 0.75 28.15 -28.93
N ILE A 145 -0.27 27.28 -28.86
CA ILE A 145 -0.49 26.36 -27.75
C ILE A 145 0.71 25.43 -27.61
N TRP A 146 1.28 24.94 -28.72
CA TRP A 146 2.51 24.17 -28.70
C TRP A 146 3.69 24.96 -28.11
N ALA A 147 3.90 26.20 -28.53
CA ALA A 147 4.93 27.06 -27.95
C ALA A 147 4.70 27.31 -26.45
N ALA A 148 3.45 27.45 -25.99
CA ALA A 148 3.13 27.58 -24.56
C ALA A 148 3.46 26.30 -23.79
N ILE A 149 3.06 25.15 -24.34
CA ILE A 149 3.35 23.81 -23.84
C ILE A 149 4.87 23.70 -23.63
N GLU A 150 5.70 23.92 -24.65
CA GLU A 150 7.17 23.91 -24.54
C GLU A 150 7.72 24.82 -23.42
N LYS A 151 7.10 25.99 -23.18
CA LYS A 151 7.49 26.87 -22.06
C LYS A 151 7.14 26.31 -20.69
N VAL A 152 6.04 25.57 -20.57
CA VAL A 152 5.70 24.84 -19.34
C VAL A 152 6.78 23.81 -19.02
N PHE A 153 7.27 23.07 -20.03
CA PHE A 153 8.32 22.05 -19.83
C PHE A 153 9.72 22.65 -19.62
N SER A 154 10.03 23.80 -20.22
CA SER A 154 11.37 24.42 -20.13
C SER A 154 11.56 25.41 -18.97
N GLY A 155 10.60 25.51 -18.04
CA GLY A 155 10.72 26.25 -16.79
C GLY A 155 10.74 27.79 -16.87
N GLY A 156 10.54 28.38 -18.06
CA GLY A 156 10.52 29.83 -18.22
C GLY A 156 11.88 30.50 -17.96
N ALA A 157 12.64 30.74 -19.03
CA ALA A 157 13.97 31.39 -19.08
C ALA A 157 15.19 30.51 -18.71
N GLY A 158 15.73 29.85 -19.74
CA GLY A 158 17.17 29.74 -20.03
C GLY A 158 18.09 29.09 -18.97
N LYS A 159 18.49 27.84 -19.27
CA LYS A 159 19.64 27.11 -18.71
C LYS A 159 19.53 26.67 -17.24
N GLN A 160 18.65 25.72 -16.98
CA GLN A 160 19.01 24.59 -16.11
C GLN A 160 18.84 23.32 -16.95
N LYS A 161 19.81 22.41 -16.86
CA LYS A 161 19.72 21.10 -17.53
C LYS A 161 18.50 20.40 -16.92
N PRO A 162 17.48 20.02 -17.70
CA PRO A 162 16.29 19.42 -17.16
C PRO A 162 16.67 18.14 -16.39
N SER A 163 16.22 18.02 -15.14
CA SER A 163 16.20 16.73 -14.43
C SER A 163 15.31 15.75 -15.21
N GLN A 164 15.49 14.42 -15.08
CA GLN A 164 14.62 13.44 -15.75
C GLN A 164 13.12 13.74 -15.55
N SER A 165 12.73 14.31 -14.40
CA SER A 165 11.36 14.75 -14.08
C SER A 165 10.79 15.92 -14.93
N THR A 166 11.60 16.56 -15.77
CA THR A 166 11.19 17.70 -16.64
C THR A 166 11.13 17.34 -18.13
N GLU A 167 11.37 16.09 -18.50
CA GLU A 167 11.19 15.66 -19.89
C GLU A 167 9.70 15.59 -20.29
N PRO A 168 9.36 15.91 -21.56
CA PRO A 168 7.98 15.88 -22.06
C PRO A 168 7.23 14.58 -21.77
N PHE A 169 7.93 13.44 -21.81
CA PHE A 169 7.40 12.13 -21.48
C PHE A 169 6.81 12.09 -20.06
N TYR A 170 7.63 12.29 -19.03
CA TYR A 170 7.19 12.19 -17.64
C TYR A 170 6.12 13.21 -17.28
N LEU A 171 6.22 14.45 -17.75
CA LEU A 171 5.23 15.47 -17.42
C LEU A 171 3.88 15.22 -18.11
N VAL A 172 3.87 14.74 -19.37
CA VAL A 172 2.62 14.30 -20.03
C VAL A 172 2.03 13.09 -19.32
N SER A 173 2.87 12.10 -18.98
CA SER A 173 2.44 10.90 -18.24
C SER A 173 1.83 11.23 -16.89
N ASN A 174 2.42 12.15 -16.12
CA ASN A 174 1.87 12.63 -14.85
C ASN A 174 0.56 13.41 -15.04
N CYS A 175 0.43 14.18 -16.13
CA CYS A 175 -0.84 14.83 -16.45
C CYS A 175 -1.94 13.82 -16.78
N VAL A 176 -1.62 12.78 -17.56
CA VAL A 176 -2.52 11.67 -17.88
C VAL A 176 -2.94 10.94 -16.61
N ASP A 177 -1.99 10.60 -15.73
CA ASP A 177 -2.25 9.95 -14.43
C ASP A 177 -3.24 10.77 -13.59
N SER A 178 -3.08 12.10 -13.55
CA SER A 178 -3.97 12.99 -12.79
C SER A 178 -5.44 13.03 -13.26
N LEU A 179 -5.73 12.53 -14.47
CA LEU A 179 -7.09 12.40 -14.99
C LEU A 179 -7.86 11.28 -14.26
N PHE A 180 -7.15 10.29 -13.70
CA PHE A 180 -7.75 9.14 -13.05
C PHE A 180 -7.87 9.39 -11.55
N LYS A 181 -9.11 9.45 -11.06
CA LYS A 181 -9.42 9.63 -9.64
C LYS A 181 -9.81 8.29 -9.03
N ILE A 182 -8.90 7.69 -8.28
CA ILE A 182 -9.15 6.48 -7.51
C ILE A 182 -9.43 6.86 -6.06
N LYS A 183 -10.58 6.45 -5.55
CA LYS A 183 -10.95 6.61 -4.15
C LYS A 183 -11.47 5.30 -3.61
N VAL A 184 -10.69 4.70 -2.72
CA VAL A 184 -11.05 3.45 -2.05
C VAL A 184 -11.35 3.74 -0.59
N ARG A 185 -12.56 3.41 -0.17
CA ARG A 185 -12.95 3.29 1.23
C ARG A 185 -12.99 1.81 1.56
N ALA A 186 -11.99 1.35 2.31
CA ALA A 186 -11.81 -0.04 2.69
C ALA A 186 -13.13 -0.67 3.16
N GLY A 187 -13.57 -1.72 2.45
CA GLY A 187 -14.79 -2.47 2.77
C GLY A 187 -16.12 -1.76 2.56
N GLN A 188 -16.11 -0.54 2.01
CA GLN A 188 -17.32 0.25 1.78
C GLN A 188 -17.56 0.52 0.31
N SER A 189 -16.55 1.02 -0.39
CA SER A 189 -16.67 1.44 -1.79
C SER A 189 -15.29 1.58 -2.43
N ALA A 190 -15.13 1.09 -3.64
CA ALA A 190 -14.07 1.54 -4.53
C ALA A 190 -14.73 2.33 -5.67
N SER A 191 -14.44 3.63 -5.76
CA SER A 191 -14.91 4.47 -6.87
C SER A 191 -13.72 4.90 -7.69
N VAL A 192 -13.78 4.64 -9.00
CA VAL A 192 -12.74 5.02 -9.93
C VAL A 192 -13.38 5.83 -11.05
N THR A 193 -12.97 7.09 -11.19
CA THR A 193 -13.63 8.04 -12.10
C THR A 193 -12.62 8.81 -12.93
N VAL A 194 -13.05 9.26 -14.10
CA VAL A 194 -12.35 10.19 -14.97
C VAL A 194 -13.27 11.37 -15.29
N PRO A 195 -12.75 12.54 -15.67
CA PRO A 195 -13.55 13.63 -16.20
C PRO A 195 -14.43 13.18 -17.38
N GLU A 196 -15.62 13.76 -17.53
CA GLU A 196 -16.54 13.43 -18.64
C GLU A 196 -15.89 13.64 -20.03
N ASN A 197 -14.95 14.58 -20.13
CA ASN A 197 -14.20 14.88 -21.34
C ASN A 197 -12.84 14.16 -21.43
N ALA A 198 -12.56 13.15 -20.59
CA ALA A 198 -11.26 12.48 -20.58
C ALA A 198 -10.90 11.84 -21.92
N ILE A 199 -11.87 11.19 -22.58
CA ILE A 199 -11.69 10.61 -23.93
C ILE A 199 -11.30 11.70 -24.94
N GLU A 200 -11.98 12.85 -24.90
CA GLU A 200 -11.69 13.97 -25.78
C GLU A 200 -10.28 14.52 -25.52
N LEU A 201 -9.91 14.72 -24.25
CA LEU A 201 -8.59 15.19 -23.84
C LEU A 201 -7.47 14.23 -24.27
N LEU A 202 -7.58 12.94 -24.00
CA LEU A 202 -6.57 11.96 -24.41
C LEU A 202 -6.48 11.83 -25.93
N THR A 203 -7.60 11.95 -26.65
CA THR A 203 -7.60 11.98 -28.12
C THR A 203 -6.85 13.21 -28.64
N ILE A 204 -7.03 14.37 -28.01
CA ILE A 204 -6.27 15.59 -28.34
C ILE A 204 -4.78 15.37 -28.04
N PHE A 205 -4.43 14.77 -26.90
CA PHE A 205 -3.03 14.51 -26.57
C PHE A 205 -2.40 13.57 -27.60
N ALA A 206 -3.09 12.49 -27.96
CA ALA A 206 -2.60 11.51 -28.92
C ALA A 206 -2.41 12.11 -30.32
N THR A 207 -3.35 12.95 -30.77
CA THR A 207 -3.28 13.57 -32.09
C THR A 207 -2.28 14.73 -32.15
N ALA A 208 -2.23 15.57 -31.11
CA ALA A 208 -1.41 16.77 -31.09
C ALA A 208 0.04 16.52 -30.65
N LEU A 209 0.24 15.69 -29.61
CA LEU A 209 1.57 15.44 -29.03
C LEU A 209 2.25 14.24 -29.70
N ALA A 210 1.52 13.13 -29.85
CA ALA A 210 2.05 11.88 -30.40
C ALA A 210 1.87 11.76 -31.94
N LYS A 211 1.24 12.74 -32.59
CA LYS A 211 0.95 12.76 -34.04
C LYS A 211 0.21 11.51 -34.54
N ILE A 212 -0.52 10.84 -33.65
CA ILE A 212 -1.33 9.67 -34.00
C ILE A 212 -2.53 10.17 -34.82
N LYS A 213 -2.75 9.56 -35.99
CA LYS A 213 -3.85 10.00 -36.85
C LYS A 213 -5.21 9.66 -36.23
N LEU A 214 -6.17 10.57 -36.37
CA LEU A 214 -7.50 10.45 -35.78
C LEU A 214 -8.27 9.20 -36.28
N ASP A 215 -8.06 8.80 -37.53
CA ASP A 215 -8.66 7.59 -38.11
C ASP A 215 -8.15 6.31 -37.44
N VAL A 216 -6.89 6.27 -37.01
CA VAL A 216 -6.32 5.16 -36.23
C VAL A 216 -7.03 5.06 -34.88
N LEU A 217 -7.17 6.17 -34.15
CA LEU A 217 -7.86 6.22 -32.87
C LEU A 217 -9.34 5.80 -32.99
N GLN A 218 -10.03 6.32 -34.01
CA GLN A 218 -11.42 5.94 -34.29
C GLN A 218 -11.57 4.46 -34.69
N SER A 219 -10.59 3.90 -35.38
CA SER A 219 -10.58 2.50 -35.77
C SER A 219 -10.35 1.60 -34.56
N ALA A 220 -9.38 1.92 -33.70
CA ALA A 220 -9.13 1.20 -32.46
C ALA A 220 -10.36 1.23 -31.54
N ARG A 221 -11.02 2.38 -31.39
CA ARG A 221 -12.24 2.49 -30.57
C ARG A 221 -13.35 1.52 -30.98
N LYS A 222 -13.45 1.19 -32.27
CA LYS A 222 -14.46 0.26 -32.81
C LYS A 222 -14.12 -1.22 -32.55
N GLN A 223 -12.89 -1.52 -32.15
CA GLN A 223 -12.45 -2.90 -31.87
C GLN A 223 -12.89 -3.35 -30.47
N PHE A 224 -13.04 -2.42 -29.53
CA PHE A 224 -13.60 -2.68 -28.21
C PHE A 224 -15.13 -2.89 -28.31
N LYS A 225 -15.57 -4.14 -28.15
CA LYS A 225 -16.96 -4.59 -28.43
C LYS A 225 -17.63 -5.35 -27.28
N ASP A 226 -17.31 -5.03 -26.03
CA ASP A 226 -18.09 -5.50 -24.89
C ASP A 226 -19.53 -4.93 -24.94
N LYS A 227 -20.47 -5.63 -24.29
CA LYS A 227 -21.85 -5.15 -24.15
C LYS A 227 -21.94 -3.91 -23.28
N ASP A 228 -21.02 -3.78 -22.32
CA ASP A 228 -20.93 -2.62 -21.45
C ASP A 228 -20.05 -1.53 -22.08
N THR A 229 -20.66 -0.37 -22.36
CA THR A 229 -19.96 0.79 -22.92
C THR A 229 -18.86 1.29 -21.99
N ALA A 230 -19.05 1.22 -20.66
CA ALA A 230 -18.06 1.69 -19.71
C ALA A 230 -16.78 0.84 -19.75
N THR A 231 -16.93 -0.49 -19.86
CA THR A 231 -15.80 -1.41 -20.09
C THR A 231 -15.05 -1.08 -21.39
N ASN A 232 -15.78 -0.83 -22.49
CA ASN A 232 -15.14 -0.45 -23.77
C ASN A 232 -14.38 0.87 -23.68
N ASP A 233 -14.97 1.88 -23.03
CA ASP A 233 -14.32 3.17 -22.82
C ASP A 233 -13.08 3.01 -21.92
N ALA A 234 -13.10 2.11 -20.93
CA ALA A 234 -11.95 1.83 -20.08
C ALA A 234 -10.78 1.18 -20.84
N PHE A 235 -11.04 0.17 -21.65
CA PHE A 235 -10.02 -0.40 -22.53
C PHE A 235 -9.45 0.65 -23.49
N TYR A 236 -10.32 1.45 -24.11
CA TYR A 236 -9.90 2.51 -25.03
C TYR A 236 -9.03 3.56 -24.34
N LEU A 237 -9.41 4.03 -23.16
CA LEU A 237 -8.64 5.04 -22.41
C LEU A 237 -7.23 4.53 -22.08
N VAL A 238 -7.10 3.32 -21.52
CA VAL A 238 -5.79 2.74 -21.21
C VAL A 238 -4.97 2.48 -22.46
N TRP A 239 -5.59 2.00 -23.53
CA TRP A 239 -4.90 1.84 -24.81
C TRP A 239 -4.34 3.18 -25.33
N VAL A 240 -5.11 4.27 -25.27
CA VAL A 240 -4.60 5.60 -25.68
C VAL A 240 -3.46 6.06 -24.79
N CYS A 241 -3.49 5.80 -23.48
CA CYS A 241 -2.36 6.09 -22.58
C CYS A 241 -1.09 5.35 -23.03
N ILE A 242 -1.19 4.07 -23.36
CA ILE A 242 -0.05 3.28 -23.82
C ILE A 242 0.51 3.80 -25.15
N GLN A 243 -0.37 4.16 -26.09
CA GLN A 243 0.08 4.74 -27.37
C GLN A 243 0.76 6.10 -27.18
N LEU A 244 0.31 6.90 -26.21
CA LEU A 244 0.98 8.13 -25.82
C LEU A 244 2.37 7.83 -25.25
N TRP A 245 2.49 6.87 -24.34
CA TRP A 245 3.78 6.48 -23.75
C TRP A 245 4.75 5.95 -24.81
N ALA A 246 4.29 5.05 -25.68
CA ALA A 246 5.06 4.55 -26.82
C ALA A 246 5.57 5.67 -27.75
N SER A 247 4.81 6.75 -27.90
CA SER A 247 5.18 7.83 -28.82
C SER A 247 6.09 8.89 -28.19
N LEU A 248 6.11 8.98 -26.86
CA LEU A 248 6.76 10.06 -26.12
C LEU A 248 7.99 9.60 -25.35
N THR A 249 8.10 8.31 -25.00
CA THR A 249 9.27 7.80 -24.26
C THR A 249 10.56 8.05 -25.05
N PRO A 250 11.63 8.55 -24.40
CA PRO A 250 12.93 8.73 -25.03
C PRO A 250 13.67 7.40 -25.22
N ASP A 251 13.27 6.34 -24.50
CA ASP A 251 13.91 5.03 -24.52
C ASP A 251 13.31 4.16 -25.64
N GLU A 252 14.16 3.67 -26.55
CA GLU A 252 13.70 2.85 -27.69
C GLU A 252 13.27 1.43 -27.27
N GLU A 253 13.81 0.87 -26.18
CA GLU A 253 13.37 -0.43 -25.65
C GLU A 253 11.99 -0.30 -24.99
N GLU A 254 11.79 0.74 -24.17
CA GLU A 254 10.47 1.02 -23.59
C GLU A 254 9.43 1.29 -24.68
N LYS A 255 9.82 1.99 -25.74
CA LYS A 255 8.95 2.30 -26.87
C LYS A 255 8.43 1.04 -27.54
N ASP A 256 9.29 0.06 -27.79
CA ASP A 256 8.87 -1.20 -28.39
C ASP A 256 8.05 -2.05 -27.41
N SER A 257 8.40 -2.01 -26.12
CA SER A 257 7.59 -2.62 -25.05
C SER A 257 6.16 -2.05 -25.01
N TYR A 258 5.99 -0.73 -25.00
CA TYR A 258 4.66 -0.11 -25.03
C TYR A 258 3.89 -0.37 -26.33
N LYS A 259 4.57 -0.43 -27.48
CA LYS A 259 3.89 -0.82 -28.73
C LYS A 259 3.34 -2.24 -28.63
N SER A 260 4.15 -3.20 -28.18
CA SER A 260 3.73 -4.59 -27.96
C SER A 260 2.55 -4.65 -26.99
N ALA A 261 2.69 -3.99 -25.83
CA ALA A 261 1.64 -3.94 -24.82
C ALA A 261 0.32 -3.36 -25.37
N GLY A 262 0.39 -2.36 -26.25
CA GLY A 262 -0.78 -1.77 -26.91
C GLY A 262 -1.45 -2.70 -27.92
N GLU A 263 -0.67 -3.46 -28.70
CA GLU A 263 -1.18 -4.47 -29.65
C GLU A 263 -1.80 -5.67 -28.94
N GLU A 264 -1.16 -6.13 -27.86
CA GLU A 264 -1.64 -7.19 -26.98
C GLU A 264 -2.97 -6.78 -26.33
N LEU A 265 -3.07 -5.57 -25.77
CA LEU A 265 -4.30 -5.08 -25.16
C LEU A 265 -5.47 -5.06 -26.13
N LEU A 266 -5.22 -4.67 -27.39
CA LEU A 266 -6.25 -4.66 -28.44
C LEU A 266 -6.73 -6.08 -28.77
N THR A 267 -5.79 -7.04 -28.79
CA THR A 267 -6.07 -8.46 -29.01
C THR A 267 -6.84 -9.08 -27.84
N ILE A 268 -6.43 -8.80 -26.61
CA ILE A 268 -7.09 -9.25 -25.38
C ILE A 268 -8.50 -8.69 -25.34
N ALA A 269 -8.67 -7.39 -25.55
CA ALA A 269 -9.98 -6.74 -25.47
C ALA A 269 -10.95 -7.22 -26.56
N SER A 270 -10.44 -7.54 -27.75
CA SER A 270 -11.24 -8.14 -28.83
C SER A 270 -11.76 -9.54 -28.49
N ASN A 271 -11.04 -10.27 -27.63
CA ASN A 271 -11.40 -11.62 -27.18
C ASN A 271 -11.96 -11.65 -25.75
N PHE A 272 -12.17 -10.49 -25.12
CA PHE A 272 -12.47 -10.37 -23.69
C PHE A 272 -13.75 -11.10 -23.25
N SER A 273 -14.66 -11.39 -24.17
CA SER A 273 -15.87 -12.18 -23.88
C SER A 273 -15.61 -13.67 -23.63
N ARG A 274 -14.38 -14.16 -23.77
CA ARG A 274 -14.00 -15.56 -23.51
C ARG A 274 -13.31 -15.67 -22.13
N ASP A 275 -13.66 -16.68 -21.33
CA ASP A 275 -13.16 -16.82 -19.96
C ASP A 275 -11.62 -16.96 -19.86
N ASP A 276 -10.97 -17.52 -20.89
CA ASP A 276 -9.50 -17.66 -20.99
C ASP A 276 -8.77 -16.32 -21.15
N SER A 277 -9.47 -15.27 -21.57
CA SER A 277 -8.87 -13.94 -21.79
C SER A 277 -8.62 -13.16 -20.49
N HIS A 278 -9.31 -13.52 -19.39
CA HIS A 278 -9.18 -12.80 -18.12
C HIS A 278 -7.83 -13.06 -17.43
N GLU A 279 -7.31 -14.29 -17.54
CA GLU A 279 -6.01 -14.69 -16.98
C GLU A 279 -4.86 -14.00 -17.72
N VAL A 280 -4.91 -14.02 -19.06
CA VAL A 280 -3.95 -13.31 -19.92
C VAL A 280 -3.97 -11.81 -19.64
N LEU A 281 -5.14 -11.23 -19.40
CA LEU A 281 -5.25 -9.82 -19.04
C LEU A 281 -4.62 -9.51 -17.69
N LEU A 282 -4.71 -10.41 -16.71
CA LEU A 282 -4.04 -10.21 -15.43
C LEU A 282 -2.52 -10.26 -15.57
N ASP A 283 -1.99 -11.20 -16.34
CA ASP A 283 -0.55 -11.26 -16.60
C ASP A 283 -0.07 -10.00 -17.32
N TRP A 284 -0.85 -9.50 -18.28
CA TRP A 284 -0.60 -8.21 -18.95
C TRP A 284 -0.64 -7.02 -17.97
N ILE A 285 -1.62 -6.98 -17.05
CA ILE A 285 -1.70 -5.97 -15.99
C ILE A 285 -0.46 -6.02 -15.08
N VAL A 286 -0.03 -7.23 -14.69
CA VAL A 286 1.15 -7.44 -13.85
C VAL A 286 2.41 -6.96 -14.57
N GLY A 287 2.58 -7.29 -15.85
CA GLY A 287 3.72 -6.85 -16.67
C GLY A 287 3.80 -5.33 -16.83
N LEU A 288 2.67 -4.63 -16.97
CA LEU A 288 2.73 -3.15 -17.02
C LEU A 288 3.00 -2.53 -15.63
N LEU A 289 2.58 -3.19 -14.55
CA LEU A 289 2.82 -2.73 -13.19
C LEU A 289 4.20 -3.10 -12.65
N SER A 290 4.91 -4.07 -13.24
CA SER A 290 6.30 -4.40 -12.88
C SER A 290 7.23 -3.25 -13.22
N GLN A 291 6.96 -2.57 -14.34
CA GLN A 291 7.70 -1.39 -14.78
C GLN A 291 7.79 -0.31 -13.68
N GLU A 292 8.91 0.41 -13.66
CA GLU A 292 9.30 1.33 -12.58
C GLU A 292 8.39 2.57 -12.49
N HIS A 293 7.72 2.92 -13.59
CA HIS A 293 6.95 4.15 -13.71
C HIS A 293 5.69 4.16 -12.84
N ARG A 294 5.57 5.19 -12.00
CA ARG A 294 4.42 5.35 -11.06
C ARG A 294 3.10 5.65 -11.78
N PHE A 295 3.15 6.29 -12.96
CA PHE A 295 1.97 6.74 -13.71
C PHE A 295 1.19 5.60 -14.39
N HIS A 296 1.68 4.36 -14.37
CA HIS A 296 0.90 3.18 -14.82
C HIS A 296 -0.23 2.83 -13.85
N ARG A 297 -0.05 3.14 -12.57
CA ARG A 297 -0.91 2.66 -11.50
C ARG A 297 -2.36 3.12 -11.66
N ALA A 298 -2.60 4.40 -11.92
CA ALA A 298 -3.96 4.91 -11.94
C ALA A 298 -4.78 4.46 -13.17
N PRO A 299 -4.24 4.50 -14.41
CA PRO A 299 -4.91 3.94 -15.58
C PRO A 299 -5.24 2.45 -15.42
N ILE A 300 -4.30 1.66 -14.87
CA ILE A 300 -4.50 0.22 -14.67
C ILE A 300 -5.52 -0.07 -13.58
N GLN A 301 -5.50 0.65 -12.46
CA GLN A 301 -6.55 0.55 -11.44
C GLN A 301 -7.92 0.93 -11.99
N TYR A 302 -7.99 1.91 -12.90
CA TYR A 302 -9.22 2.30 -13.58
C TYR A 302 -9.75 1.19 -14.48
N LEU A 303 -8.91 0.59 -15.30
CA LEU A 303 -9.28 -0.56 -16.12
C LEU A 303 -9.73 -1.73 -15.24
N PHE A 304 -8.89 -2.16 -14.30
CA PHE A 304 -9.18 -3.27 -13.39
C PHE A 304 -10.53 -3.12 -12.68
N ALA A 305 -10.85 -1.93 -12.16
CA ALA A 305 -12.12 -1.68 -11.47
C ALA A 305 -13.36 -1.86 -12.37
N HIS A 306 -13.29 -1.46 -13.65
CA HIS A 306 -14.40 -1.64 -14.60
C HIS A 306 -14.59 -3.10 -15.03
N LEU A 307 -13.56 -3.94 -14.87
CA LEU A 307 -13.60 -5.35 -15.24
C LEU A 307 -14.05 -6.28 -14.10
N LEU A 308 -14.10 -5.77 -12.87
CA LEU A 308 -14.54 -6.53 -11.68
C LEU A 308 -15.89 -7.26 -11.81
N PRO A 309 -16.93 -6.72 -12.49
CA PRO A 309 -18.18 -7.45 -12.71
C PRO A 309 -18.00 -8.74 -13.52
N ARG A 310 -16.91 -8.88 -14.28
CA ARG A 310 -16.62 -10.00 -15.18
C ARG A 310 -15.64 -10.99 -14.60
N PHE A 311 -14.82 -10.55 -13.64
CA PHE A 311 -13.81 -11.42 -13.03
C PHE A 311 -14.45 -12.53 -12.22
N SER A 312 -13.94 -13.74 -12.44
CA SER A 312 -14.30 -14.93 -11.70
C SER A 312 -13.49 -15.04 -10.41
N ALA A 313 -13.86 -16.00 -9.56
CA ALA A 313 -13.04 -16.38 -8.41
C ALA A 313 -11.63 -16.81 -8.85
N ALA A 314 -11.52 -17.64 -9.88
CA ALA A 314 -10.25 -18.14 -10.40
C ALA A 314 -9.31 -17.00 -10.85
N THR A 315 -9.87 -15.99 -11.52
CA THR A 315 -9.13 -14.80 -11.96
C THR A 315 -8.48 -14.08 -10.76
N LEU A 316 -9.26 -13.77 -9.72
CA LEU A 316 -8.70 -13.09 -8.54
C LEU A 316 -7.82 -14.01 -7.67
N GLU A 317 -8.02 -15.33 -7.72
CA GLU A 317 -7.15 -16.32 -7.09
C GLU A 317 -5.76 -16.37 -7.75
N GLN A 318 -5.67 -16.29 -9.08
CA GLN A 318 -4.39 -16.16 -9.80
C GLN A 318 -3.66 -14.89 -9.38
N LEU A 319 -4.35 -13.77 -9.20
CA LEU A 319 -3.73 -12.53 -8.70
C LEU A 319 -3.13 -12.74 -7.30
N ILE A 320 -3.83 -13.46 -6.42
CA ILE A 320 -3.32 -13.80 -5.08
C ILE A 320 -2.10 -14.73 -5.17
N GLU A 321 -2.14 -15.71 -6.07
CA GLU A 321 -1.02 -16.62 -6.33
C GLU A 321 0.22 -15.85 -6.81
N THR A 322 0.06 -14.94 -7.77
CA THR A 322 1.12 -14.07 -8.28
C THR A 322 1.75 -13.24 -7.17
N ILE A 323 0.96 -12.63 -6.26
CA ILE A 323 1.51 -11.89 -5.11
C ILE A 323 2.37 -12.80 -4.21
N GLY A 324 1.96 -14.06 -4.08
CA GLY A 324 2.67 -15.04 -3.29
C GLY A 324 3.97 -15.57 -3.91
N ARG A 325 4.27 -15.31 -5.19
CA ARG A 325 5.50 -15.78 -5.86
C ARG A 325 6.78 -15.24 -5.20
N THR A 326 7.89 -15.94 -5.38
CA THR A 326 9.21 -15.47 -4.91
C THR A 326 9.61 -14.16 -5.61
N ASP A 327 10.63 -13.45 -5.12
CA ASP A 327 11.07 -12.20 -5.76
C ASP A 327 11.55 -12.47 -7.18
N VAL A 328 12.24 -13.59 -7.38
CA VAL A 328 12.71 -14.06 -8.69
C VAL A 328 11.53 -14.35 -9.61
N GLU A 329 10.61 -15.22 -9.20
CA GLU A 329 9.43 -15.61 -10.00
C GLU A 329 8.51 -14.42 -10.33
N LEU A 330 8.45 -13.42 -9.45
CA LEU A 330 7.57 -12.26 -9.63
C LEU A 330 8.12 -11.27 -10.66
N LEU A 331 9.43 -11.21 -10.84
CA LEU A 331 10.13 -10.30 -11.73
C LEU A 331 10.79 -11.01 -12.94
N ALA A 332 10.63 -12.33 -13.08
CA ALA A 332 11.24 -13.18 -14.11
C ALA A 332 10.89 -12.83 -15.58
N GLY A 333 10.25 -11.68 -15.84
CA GLY A 333 10.12 -11.09 -17.16
C GLY A 333 11.22 -10.10 -17.53
N GLU A 334 12.09 -9.70 -16.59
CA GLU A 334 13.03 -8.58 -16.84
C GLU A 334 14.53 -8.95 -16.78
N GLN A 335 14.99 -9.97 -16.06
CA GLN A 335 16.43 -10.32 -16.02
C GLN A 335 16.65 -11.82 -15.74
N GLU A 336 16.83 -12.62 -16.79
CA GLU A 336 17.53 -13.91 -16.68
C GLU A 336 19.02 -13.60 -16.46
N GLU A 337 19.48 -13.51 -15.20
CA GLU A 337 20.86 -13.76 -14.73
C GLU A 337 21.06 -13.25 -13.29
N MET A 338 20.41 -13.85 -12.29
CA MET A 338 20.91 -13.79 -10.90
C MET A 338 20.60 -15.13 -10.22
N GLU A 339 21.56 -16.05 -10.25
CA GLU A 339 21.57 -17.18 -9.33
C GLU A 339 21.90 -16.64 -7.93
N VAL A 340 20.92 -16.65 -7.04
CA VAL A 340 21.12 -16.38 -5.61
C VAL A 340 21.44 -17.73 -4.98
N ASP A 341 22.71 -17.99 -4.68
CA ASP A 341 23.10 -19.15 -3.87
C ASP A 341 22.47 -19.00 -2.47
N GLU A 342 21.50 -19.86 -2.15
CA GLU A 342 20.76 -19.87 -0.87
C GLU A 342 21.52 -20.52 0.29
N ASP A 343 22.78 -20.94 0.11
CA ASP A 343 23.53 -21.78 1.08
C ASP A 343 24.76 -21.08 1.70
N ASP A 344 24.59 -19.90 2.33
CA ASP A 344 25.62 -19.40 3.28
C ASP A 344 24.98 -18.81 4.55
N ASP A 345 24.28 -19.69 5.27
CA ASP A 345 23.83 -19.51 6.65
C ASP A 345 25.02 -19.49 7.62
N GLU A 346 25.69 -18.35 7.78
CA GLU A 346 26.49 -18.09 9.00
C GLU A 346 26.61 -16.60 9.31
N PHE A 347 25.64 -16.05 10.05
CA PHE A 347 25.85 -14.80 10.79
C PHE A 347 25.44 -14.95 12.26
N ALA A 348 26.46 -14.86 13.13
CA ALA A 348 26.30 -14.89 14.57
C ALA A 348 25.43 -13.72 15.08
N PRO A 349 24.70 -13.88 16.22
CA PRO A 349 23.80 -12.85 16.72
C PRO A 349 24.58 -11.63 17.23
N ILE A 350 24.21 -10.43 16.74
CA ILE A 350 24.70 -9.16 17.28
C ILE A 350 24.00 -8.88 18.63
N ASP A 351 24.79 -8.51 19.63
CA ASP A 351 24.38 -8.14 20.99
C ASP A 351 23.43 -6.92 20.97
N PRO A 352 22.22 -7.00 21.58
CA PRO A 352 21.24 -5.90 21.61
C PRO A 352 21.67 -4.63 22.36
N SER A 353 22.90 -4.55 22.88
CA SER A 353 23.34 -3.44 23.73
C SER A 353 24.03 -2.27 22.99
N GLU A 354 24.23 -2.32 21.67
CA GLU A 354 24.84 -1.23 20.89
C GLU A 354 23.86 -0.52 19.93
N ILE A 355 22.71 -0.09 20.44
CA ILE A 355 21.83 0.85 19.73
C ILE A 355 22.06 2.26 20.30
N PRO A 356 22.71 3.19 19.56
CA PRO A 356 22.56 4.60 19.86
C PRO A 356 21.21 5.08 19.32
N THR A 357 20.26 5.28 20.23
CA THR A 357 18.99 5.98 19.96
C THR A 357 19.25 7.45 19.64
N LYS A 358 18.82 7.94 18.47
CA LYS A 358 18.42 9.35 18.28
C LYS A 358 17.63 9.59 16.99
N GLY A 359 16.44 10.19 17.17
CA GLY A 359 15.92 11.28 16.34
C GLY A 359 15.17 10.90 15.08
N GLU A 360 13.84 10.92 15.17
CA GLU A 360 12.93 11.06 14.04
C GLU A 360 13.24 12.34 13.25
N ASP A 361 13.42 12.23 11.94
CA ASP A 361 13.06 13.21 10.90
C ASP A 361 13.23 12.47 9.55
N ASP A 362 12.12 11.94 9.02
CA ASP A 362 12.05 11.29 7.70
C ASP A 362 11.36 12.24 6.72
N ASP A 363 12.15 13.19 6.21
CA ASP A 363 11.90 13.90 4.95
C ASP A 363 13.17 13.71 4.11
N SER A 364 13.12 12.81 3.13
CA SER A 364 14.10 12.78 2.05
C SER A 364 13.44 12.35 0.74
N ASP A 365 13.05 13.35 -0.05
CA ASP A 365 13.35 13.34 -1.47
C ASP A 365 14.88 13.30 -1.60
N ASP A 366 15.44 12.28 -2.25
CA ASP A 366 16.47 12.56 -3.26
C ASP A 366 16.63 11.41 -4.26
N ASP A 367 16.61 11.87 -5.50
CA ASP A 367 17.02 11.28 -6.75
C ASP A 367 18.53 11.02 -6.70
N ASP A 368 18.99 9.82 -7.08
CA ASP A 368 20.37 9.62 -7.53
C ASP A 368 20.46 8.31 -8.34
N GLY A 369 20.25 8.46 -9.65
CA GLY A 369 20.78 7.54 -10.64
C GLY A 369 22.29 7.69 -10.70
N ALA A 370 23.01 6.72 -10.14
CA ALA A 370 24.46 6.69 -10.21
C ALA A 370 24.91 6.28 -11.63
N SER A 371 25.39 7.27 -12.39
CA SER A 371 26.29 7.02 -13.50
C SER A 371 27.59 6.45 -12.95
N VAL A 372 27.98 5.24 -13.39
CA VAL A 372 29.30 4.67 -13.10
C VAL A 372 30.34 5.39 -13.96
N ASP A 373 30.74 6.59 -13.56
CA ASP A 373 32.00 7.16 -14.04
C ASP A 373 33.13 6.37 -13.36
N SER A 374 33.65 5.39 -14.09
CA SER A 374 34.90 4.72 -13.72
C SER A 374 36.03 5.73 -13.89
N ASP A 375 36.44 6.38 -12.81
CA ASP A 375 37.61 7.25 -12.78
C ASP A 375 38.88 6.41 -13.04
N PRO A 376 39.58 6.57 -14.17
CA PRO A 376 40.75 5.76 -14.50
C PRO A 376 42.01 6.10 -13.65
N ASP A 377 41.93 7.11 -12.77
CA ASP A 377 43.05 7.57 -11.91
C ASP A 377 42.89 7.21 -10.42
N ALA A 378 41.94 6.35 -10.03
CA ALA A 378 41.82 5.88 -8.65
C ALA A 378 43.05 5.05 -8.23
N GLU A 379 43.72 5.45 -7.14
CA GLU A 379 44.85 4.70 -6.55
C GLU A 379 44.41 3.25 -6.26
N VAL A 380 45.06 2.28 -6.90
CA VAL A 380 44.76 0.85 -6.76
C VAL A 380 44.97 0.41 -5.30
N ASP A 381 43.94 -0.22 -4.71
CA ASP A 381 43.97 -0.72 -3.34
C ASP A 381 45.23 -1.59 -3.08
N PRO A 382 46.10 -1.20 -2.12
CA PRO A 382 47.30 -1.96 -1.76
C PRO A 382 47.01 -3.41 -1.36
N GLU A 383 45.82 -3.69 -0.82
CA GLU A 383 45.43 -5.04 -0.40
C GLU A 383 45.05 -5.93 -1.59
N LEU A 384 44.41 -5.35 -2.62
CA LEU A 384 44.14 -6.02 -3.90
C LEU A 384 45.45 -6.40 -4.61
N VAL A 385 46.41 -5.48 -4.66
CA VAL A 385 47.74 -5.74 -5.23
C VAL A 385 48.46 -6.85 -4.46
N ARG A 386 48.33 -6.89 -3.13
CA ARG A 386 48.91 -7.95 -2.29
C ARG A 386 48.31 -9.31 -2.63
N LYS A 387 46.98 -9.42 -2.74
CA LYS A 387 46.29 -10.68 -3.05
C LYS A 387 46.53 -11.15 -4.49
N LEU A 388 46.61 -10.23 -5.45
CA LEU A 388 46.99 -10.55 -6.83
C LEU A 388 48.43 -11.07 -6.91
N LYS A 389 49.38 -10.48 -6.16
CA LYS A 389 50.75 -11.00 -6.05
C LYS A 389 50.80 -12.38 -5.40
N GLU A 390 49.95 -12.63 -4.40
CA GLU A 390 49.82 -13.92 -3.72
C GLU A 390 49.24 -14.99 -4.66
N ALA A 391 48.23 -14.65 -5.48
CA ALA A 391 47.62 -15.52 -6.49
C ALA A 391 48.55 -15.82 -7.68
N LEU A 392 49.32 -14.82 -8.12
CA LEU A 392 50.29 -14.96 -9.23
C LEU A 392 51.57 -15.70 -8.80
N GLY A 393 51.91 -15.68 -7.51
CA GLY A 393 53.03 -16.43 -6.94
C GLY A 393 54.35 -16.18 -7.68
N LYS A 394 55.00 -17.27 -8.15
CA LYS A 394 56.26 -17.23 -8.90
C LYS A 394 56.18 -16.52 -10.27
N HIS A 395 54.97 -16.19 -10.73
CA HIS A 395 54.71 -15.50 -12.00
C HIS A 395 54.37 -14.01 -11.81
N ALA A 396 54.31 -13.53 -10.56
CA ALA A 396 54.17 -12.11 -10.28
C ALA A 396 55.47 -11.37 -10.67
N ALA A 397 55.37 -10.24 -11.37
CA ALA A 397 56.53 -9.44 -11.74
C ALA A 397 57.28 -8.98 -10.47
N VAL A 398 58.56 -9.34 -10.37
CA VAL A 398 59.46 -8.84 -9.32
C VAL A 398 59.87 -7.43 -9.70
N SER A 399 59.62 -6.47 -8.81
CA SER A 399 60.09 -5.09 -8.96
C SER A 399 61.59 -5.01 -8.65
N ASP A 400 62.36 -4.52 -9.62
CA ASP A 400 63.68 -3.89 -9.53
C ASP A 400 64.75 -4.58 -8.65
N ASP A 401 65.25 -5.74 -9.11
CA ASP A 401 66.64 -6.12 -8.86
C ASP A 401 67.22 -6.76 -10.13
N GLU A 402 68.15 -6.06 -10.77
CA GLU A 402 69.03 -6.56 -11.83
C GLU A 402 69.94 -7.65 -11.23
N ASP A 403 69.54 -8.93 -11.30
CA ASP A 403 70.42 -10.12 -11.41
C ASP A 403 69.65 -11.41 -11.07
N ASN A 404 68.66 -11.78 -11.88
CA ASN A 404 68.29 -13.19 -12.01
C ASN A 404 67.65 -13.51 -13.37
N GLU A 405 68.45 -13.47 -14.43
CA GLU A 405 68.15 -14.15 -15.70
C GLU A 405 68.30 -15.68 -15.51
N SER A 406 67.43 -16.30 -14.72
CA SER A 406 67.23 -17.74 -14.77
C SER A 406 65.86 -18.13 -14.22
N VAL A 407 65.20 -19.04 -14.95
CA VAL A 407 63.86 -19.64 -14.69
C VAL A 407 62.66 -18.93 -15.34
N LEU A 408 62.74 -18.68 -16.66
CA LEU A 408 61.56 -18.59 -17.54
C LEU A 408 61.67 -19.61 -18.70
N SER A 409 61.80 -20.90 -18.39
CA SER A 409 61.91 -21.94 -19.45
C SER A 409 60.91 -23.10 -19.35
N ALA A 410 59.87 -22.98 -18.52
CA ALA A 410 58.72 -23.88 -18.58
C ALA A 410 57.46 -23.02 -18.55
N GLY A 411 56.67 -23.07 -19.64
CA GLY A 411 55.32 -22.51 -19.60
C GLY A 411 54.54 -23.20 -18.47
N PRO A 412 53.62 -22.49 -17.79
CA PRO A 412 52.80 -23.09 -16.75
C PRO A 412 52.08 -24.31 -17.34
N THR A 413 52.06 -25.41 -16.59
CA THR A 413 51.27 -26.58 -16.98
C THR A 413 49.78 -26.23 -17.03
N ASP A 414 48.96 -26.94 -17.81
CA ASP A 414 47.51 -26.66 -17.91
C ASP A 414 46.85 -26.61 -16.51
N GLU A 415 47.27 -27.49 -15.61
CA GLU A 415 46.77 -27.56 -14.23
C GLU A 415 47.22 -26.39 -13.35
N GLU A 416 48.42 -25.85 -13.59
CA GLU A 416 48.87 -24.58 -12.96
C GLU A 416 48.13 -23.38 -13.54
N MET A 417 47.82 -23.39 -14.84
CA MET A 417 47.07 -22.33 -15.51
C MET A 417 45.65 -22.21 -14.95
N PHE A 418 44.94 -23.34 -14.76
CA PHE A 418 43.62 -23.34 -14.11
C PHE A 418 43.66 -22.81 -12.67
N ARG A 419 44.67 -23.17 -11.90
CA ARG A 419 44.81 -22.69 -10.51
C ARG A 419 45.13 -21.20 -10.41
N LEU A 420 45.91 -20.68 -11.36
CA LEU A 420 46.19 -19.26 -11.50
C LEU A 420 44.92 -18.48 -11.86
N ASP A 421 44.13 -18.99 -12.80
CA ASP A 421 42.87 -18.37 -13.23
C ASP A 421 41.82 -18.37 -12.09
N GLU A 422 41.69 -19.48 -11.36
CA GLU A 422 40.80 -19.60 -10.19
C GLU A 422 41.22 -18.65 -9.05
N GLY A 423 42.53 -18.52 -8.79
CA GLY A 423 43.08 -17.58 -7.81
C GLY A 423 42.90 -16.11 -8.20
N LEU A 424 43.04 -15.78 -9.49
CA LEU A 424 42.78 -14.44 -10.03
C LEU A 424 41.29 -14.11 -9.96
N ALA A 425 40.41 -15.03 -10.38
CA ALA A 425 38.96 -14.88 -10.28
C ALA A 425 38.49 -14.70 -8.83
N ALA A 426 39.08 -15.42 -7.87
CA ALA A 426 38.82 -15.22 -6.43
C ALA A 426 39.30 -13.85 -5.92
N ALA A 427 40.46 -13.38 -6.39
CA ALA A 427 40.98 -12.06 -6.02
C ALA A 427 40.10 -10.92 -6.59
N PHE A 428 39.64 -11.05 -7.85
CA PHE A 428 38.75 -10.08 -8.48
C PHE A 428 37.31 -10.14 -7.94
N SER A 429 36.79 -11.31 -7.55
CA SER A 429 35.45 -11.44 -6.93
C SER A 429 35.39 -10.89 -5.50
N MET A 430 36.50 -10.91 -4.77
CA MET A 430 36.59 -10.25 -3.46
C MET A 430 36.77 -8.73 -3.58
N ALA A 431 37.38 -8.25 -4.68
CA ALA A 431 37.60 -6.83 -4.94
C ALA A 431 36.36 -6.12 -5.45
N ASN A 432 35.61 -6.79 -6.35
CA ASN A 432 34.34 -6.32 -6.88
C ASN A 432 33.20 -7.24 -6.38
N GLY A 433 32.45 -6.76 -5.37
CA GLY A 433 31.04 -7.15 -5.26
C GLY A 433 30.65 -8.22 -4.23
N LYS A 434 31.00 -8.06 -2.95
CA LYS A 434 30.12 -8.55 -1.87
C LYS A 434 29.13 -7.48 -1.43
N GLU A 435 29.59 -6.23 -1.29
CA GLU A 435 28.69 -5.11 -0.97
C GLU A 435 27.80 -4.73 -2.15
N ASP A 436 28.31 -4.74 -3.38
CA ASP A 436 27.51 -4.36 -4.55
C ASP A 436 26.48 -5.42 -4.92
N LYS A 437 26.83 -6.72 -4.89
CA LYS A 437 25.85 -7.81 -5.00
C LYS A 437 24.77 -7.75 -3.91
N LYS A 438 25.14 -7.38 -2.68
CA LYS A 438 24.19 -7.20 -1.59
C LYS A 438 23.28 -5.99 -1.79
N LYS A 439 23.79 -4.89 -2.37
CA LYS A 439 22.99 -3.71 -2.73
C LYS A 439 22.03 -4.03 -3.88
N GLU A 440 22.49 -4.73 -4.92
CA GLU A 440 21.70 -5.19 -6.06
C GLU A 440 20.57 -6.14 -5.62
N ALA A 441 20.89 -7.17 -4.82
CA ALA A 441 19.88 -8.08 -4.27
C ALA A 441 18.84 -7.34 -3.41
N LYS A 442 19.27 -6.34 -2.63
CA LYS A 442 18.37 -5.50 -1.83
C LYS A 442 17.50 -4.59 -2.71
N GLN A 443 18.04 -4.05 -3.80
CA GLN A 443 17.28 -3.27 -4.78
C GLN A 443 16.24 -4.14 -5.48
N TYR A 444 16.62 -5.33 -5.92
CA TYR A 444 15.73 -6.31 -6.55
C TYR A 444 14.56 -6.68 -5.63
N SER A 445 14.86 -6.99 -4.37
CA SER A 445 13.83 -7.28 -3.37
C SER A 445 12.89 -6.09 -3.14
N ARG A 446 13.41 -4.85 -3.12
CA ARG A 446 12.57 -3.63 -3.01
C ARG A 446 11.63 -3.47 -4.20
N ILE A 447 12.09 -3.74 -5.43
CA ILE A 447 11.25 -3.68 -6.64
C ILE A 447 10.14 -4.73 -6.56
N ALA A 448 10.48 -5.97 -6.19
CA ALA A 448 9.50 -7.04 -6.00
C ALA A 448 8.45 -6.67 -4.94
N GLN A 449 8.87 -6.12 -3.80
CA GLN A 449 7.98 -5.65 -2.75
C GLN A 449 7.08 -4.51 -3.22
N ALA A 450 7.60 -3.55 -3.98
CA ALA A 450 6.81 -2.47 -4.57
C ALA A 450 5.73 -3.02 -5.51
N LEU A 451 6.06 -4.00 -6.35
CA LEU A 451 5.09 -4.69 -7.21
C LEU A 451 4.04 -5.43 -6.38
N ARG A 452 4.42 -6.22 -5.35
CA ARG A 452 3.45 -6.87 -4.45
C ARG A 452 2.48 -5.88 -3.83
N MET A 453 2.96 -4.72 -3.41
CA MET A 453 2.13 -3.67 -2.85
C MET A 453 1.13 -3.08 -3.85
N LYS A 454 1.56 -2.88 -5.12
CA LYS A 454 0.68 -2.47 -6.23
C LYS A 454 -0.42 -3.52 -6.48
N LEU A 455 -0.08 -4.81 -6.47
CA LEU A 455 -1.03 -5.91 -6.68
C LEU A 455 -2.00 -6.08 -5.49
N LEU A 456 -1.53 -5.90 -4.25
CA LEU A 456 -2.37 -5.86 -3.06
C LEU A 456 -3.36 -4.68 -3.09
N ASP A 457 -3.02 -3.56 -3.73
CA ASP A 457 -3.97 -2.46 -3.96
C ASP A 457 -5.07 -2.83 -4.95
N LEU A 458 -4.76 -3.62 -5.99
CA LEU A 458 -5.79 -4.15 -6.88
C LEU A 458 -6.77 -5.05 -6.11
N LEU A 459 -6.27 -5.91 -5.23
CA LEU A 459 -7.13 -6.71 -4.36
C LEU A 459 -7.94 -5.85 -3.39
N LEU A 460 -7.37 -4.77 -2.85
CA LEU A 460 -8.12 -3.82 -2.03
C LEU A 460 -9.29 -3.20 -2.80
N VAL A 461 -9.07 -2.83 -4.07
CA VAL A 461 -10.11 -2.33 -4.98
C VAL A 461 -11.18 -3.41 -5.22
N ALA A 462 -10.79 -4.65 -5.53
CA ALA A 462 -11.71 -5.77 -5.77
C ALA A 462 -12.59 -6.07 -4.55
N ILE A 463 -11.99 -6.19 -3.37
CA ILE A 463 -12.72 -6.53 -2.14
C ILE A 463 -13.64 -5.38 -1.70
N SER A 464 -13.22 -4.12 -1.91
CA SER A 464 -13.98 -2.93 -1.52
C SER A 464 -15.03 -2.49 -2.53
N SER A 465 -14.94 -2.92 -3.80
CA SER A 465 -15.90 -2.55 -4.84
C SER A 465 -17.27 -3.19 -4.61
N ALA A 466 -18.35 -2.46 -4.82
CA ALA A 466 -19.69 -3.04 -4.79
C ALA A 466 -19.96 -3.96 -6.00
N ASP A 467 -19.19 -3.78 -7.07
CA ASP A 467 -19.38 -4.46 -8.35
C ASP A 467 -18.78 -5.87 -8.37
N THR A 468 -17.90 -6.20 -7.41
CA THR A 468 -17.40 -7.56 -7.24
C THR A 468 -18.45 -8.43 -6.54
N PRO A 469 -18.88 -9.56 -7.15
CA PRO A 469 -19.90 -10.43 -6.57
C PRO A 469 -19.53 -10.95 -5.18
N ALA A 470 -20.52 -11.03 -4.27
CA ALA A 470 -20.28 -11.44 -2.88
C ALA A 470 -19.73 -12.88 -2.74
N ASN A 471 -20.14 -13.79 -3.62
CA ASN A 471 -19.62 -15.16 -3.68
C ASN A 471 -18.14 -15.19 -4.12
N VAL A 472 -17.75 -14.32 -5.07
CA VAL A 472 -16.35 -14.16 -5.46
C VAL A 472 -15.53 -13.62 -4.29
N LYS A 473 -16.03 -12.62 -3.54
CA LYS A 473 -15.32 -12.14 -2.33
C LYS A 473 -15.15 -13.23 -1.28
N PHE A 474 -16.15 -14.09 -1.12
CA PHE A 474 -16.10 -15.20 -0.18
C PHE A 474 -15.03 -16.24 -0.57
N SER A 475 -14.90 -16.57 -1.86
CA SER A 475 -13.90 -17.55 -2.31
C SER A 475 -12.46 -17.09 -2.07
N LEU A 476 -12.19 -15.79 -2.01
CA LEU A 476 -10.86 -15.22 -1.71
C LEU A 476 -10.40 -15.43 -0.25
N ALA A 477 -11.29 -15.87 0.65
CA ALA A 477 -10.96 -15.99 2.07
C ALA A 477 -9.82 -17.00 2.34
N LEU A 478 -9.87 -18.21 1.75
CA LEU A 478 -8.80 -19.21 1.92
C LEU A 478 -7.51 -18.84 1.18
N PRO A 479 -7.54 -18.42 -0.10
CA PRO A 479 -6.37 -17.93 -0.81
C PRO A 479 -5.60 -16.84 -0.04
N LEU A 480 -6.29 -15.88 0.60
CA LEU A 480 -5.64 -14.84 1.40
C LEU A 480 -4.98 -15.39 2.69
N VAL A 481 -5.57 -16.40 3.32
CA VAL A 481 -4.93 -17.10 4.46
C VAL A 481 -3.65 -17.78 4.01
N ALA A 482 -3.70 -18.50 2.90
CA ALA A 482 -2.54 -19.17 2.33
C ALA A 482 -1.45 -18.14 1.96
N LEU A 483 -1.83 -17.01 1.37
CA LEU A 483 -0.93 -15.90 1.06
C LEU A 483 -0.24 -15.36 2.31
N ILE A 484 -0.99 -15.07 3.38
CA ILE A 484 -0.41 -14.57 4.64
C ILE A 484 0.57 -15.57 5.22
N LYS A 485 0.25 -16.88 5.22
CA LYS A 485 1.19 -17.91 5.67
C LYS A 485 2.48 -17.88 4.85
N LYS A 486 2.37 -17.82 3.53
CA LYS A 486 3.51 -17.80 2.60
C LYS A 486 4.37 -16.53 2.74
N LEU A 487 3.77 -15.38 2.98
CA LEU A 487 4.49 -14.13 3.19
C LEU A 487 5.10 -14.05 4.60
N SER A 488 4.43 -14.57 5.63
CA SER A 488 4.91 -14.52 7.01
C SER A 488 6.13 -15.42 7.27
N SER A 489 6.39 -16.39 6.39
CA SER A 489 7.60 -17.21 6.44
C SER A 489 8.81 -16.53 5.80
N ARG A 490 8.66 -15.35 5.20
CA ARG A 490 9.72 -14.63 4.48
C ARG A 490 10.17 -13.42 5.29
N GLU A 491 11.47 -13.19 5.38
CA GLU A 491 12.01 -12.01 6.04
C GLU A 491 11.72 -10.74 5.24
N GLY A 492 11.42 -9.63 5.91
CA GLY A 492 11.21 -8.32 5.28
C GLY A 492 9.84 -8.07 4.65
N GLU A 493 8.91 -9.04 4.68
CA GLU A 493 7.57 -8.93 4.07
C GLU A 493 6.47 -8.40 5.03
N ASP A 494 6.85 -7.78 6.15
CA ASP A 494 5.91 -7.33 7.20
C ASP A 494 4.81 -6.39 6.68
N ALA A 495 5.15 -5.50 5.75
CA ALA A 495 4.19 -4.57 5.14
C ALA A 495 3.16 -5.31 4.28
N SER A 496 3.59 -6.27 3.46
CA SER A 496 2.74 -7.11 2.62
C SER A 496 1.83 -8.00 3.49
N VAL A 497 2.40 -8.61 4.54
CA VAL A 497 1.66 -9.42 5.53
C VAL A 497 0.56 -8.59 6.19
N ARG A 498 0.89 -7.38 6.66
CA ARG A 498 -0.06 -6.48 7.32
C ARG A 498 -1.17 -6.05 6.36
N LYS A 499 -0.84 -5.72 5.11
CA LYS A 499 -1.85 -5.32 4.12
C LYS A 499 -2.76 -6.49 3.75
N ALA A 500 -2.22 -7.70 3.54
CA ALA A 500 -3.03 -8.90 3.31
C ALA A 500 -3.95 -9.22 4.51
N TYR A 501 -3.45 -9.02 5.73
CA TYR A 501 -4.27 -9.11 6.95
C TYR A 501 -5.43 -8.11 6.94
N ASP A 502 -5.17 -6.84 6.58
CA ASP A 502 -6.21 -5.81 6.51
C ASP A 502 -7.30 -6.18 5.49
N LEU A 503 -6.94 -6.84 4.38
CA LEU A 503 -7.91 -7.38 3.40
C LEU A 503 -8.83 -8.44 4.02
N ILE A 504 -8.29 -9.34 4.84
CA ILE A 504 -9.10 -10.31 5.59
C ILE A 504 -10.01 -9.58 6.60
N GLY A 505 -9.49 -8.57 7.29
CA GLY A 505 -10.28 -7.71 8.18
C GLY A 505 -11.50 -7.12 7.45
N ILE A 506 -11.33 -6.67 6.21
CA ILE A 506 -12.43 -6.20 5.37
C ILE A 506 -13.42 -7.32 5.04
N LEU A 507 -12.94 -8.50 4.62
CA LEU A 507 -13.81 -9.65 4.27
C LEU A 507 -14.67 -10.13 5.43
N THR A 508 -14.08 -10.21 6.63
CA THR A 508 -14.78 -10.68 7.85
C THR A 508 -15.93 -9.76 8.28
N HIS A 509 -16.00 -8.53 7.75
CA HIS A 509 -17.10 -7.61 7.99
C HIS A 509 -18.27 -7.74 6.99
N ILE A 510 -18.13 -8.59 5.94
CA ILE A 510 -19.20 -8.84 4.98
C ILE A 510 -20.26 -9.75 5.61
N LYS A 511 -21.46 -9.22 5.83
CA LYS A 511 -22.55 -9.91 6.57
C LYS A 511 -23.60 -10.58 5.68
N LYS A 512 -23.67 -10.22 4.40
CA LYS A 512 -24.72 -10.64 3.45
C LYS A 512 -24.09 -11.48 2.34
N ILE A 513 -23.76 -12.73 2.64
CA ILE A 513 -23.29 -13.70 1.64
C ILE A 513 -24.22 -14.90 1.72
N ASP A 514 -24.83 -15.25 0.60
CA ASP A 514 -25.61 -16.48 0.47
C ASP A 514 -24.65 -17.58 0.00
N VAL A 515 -24.19 -18.40 0.93
CA VAL A 515 -23.24 -19.49 0.68
C VAL A 515 -23.96 -20.82 0.82
N GLY A 516 -23.81 -21.69 -0.18
CA GLY A 516 -24.34 -23.04 -0.14
C GLY A 516 -23.76 -23.84 1.02
N LYS A 517 -24.59 -24.63 1.72
CA LYS A 517 -24.18 -25.39 2.91
C LYS A 517 -22.96 -26.29 2.71
N LYS A 518 -22.88 -26.97 1.54
CA LYS A 518 -21.78 -27.88 1.21
C LYS A 518 -20.46 -27.11 1.02
N GLU A 519 -20.53 -25.99 0.33
CA GLU A 519 -19.40 -25.11 0.06
C GLU A 519 -18.85 -24.53 1.36
N LEU A 520 -19.69 -23.96 2.22
CA LEU A 520 -19.26 -23.43 3.52
C LEU A 520 -18.63 -24.52 4.40
N THR A 521 -19.20 -25.72 4.42
CA THR A 521 -18.64 -26.85 5.17
C THR A 521 -17.26 -27.26 4.64
N GLN A 522 -17.08 -27.24 3.31
CA GLN A 522 -15.80 -27.54 2.67
C GLN A 522 -14.75 -26.46 2.98
N VAL A 523 -15.14 -25.18 2.90
CA VAL A 523 -14.28 -24.05 3.26
C VAL A 523 -13.86 -24.14 4.73
N LEU A 524 -14.79 -24.42 5.64
CA LEU A 524 -14.48 -24.53 7.06
C LEU A 524 -13.50 -25.69 7.35
N LYS A 525 -13.66 -26.84 6.68
CA LYS A 525 -12.72 -27.96 6.81
C LYS A 525 -11.32 -27.62 6.29
N LYS A 526 -11.23 -26.95 5.14
CA LYS A 526 -9.96 -26.49 4.58
C LYS A 526 -9.29 -25.45 5.50
N PHE A 527 -10.06 -24.46 5.95
CA PHE A 527 -9.61 -23.46 6.93
C PHE A 527 -9.01 -24.12 8.17
N PHE A 528 -9.73 -25.07 8.78
CA PHE A 528 -9.24 -25.81 9.94
C PHE A 528 -8.02 -26.68 9.67
N GLY A 529 -7.80 -27.14 8.44
CA GLY A 529 -6.59 -27.86 8.06
C GLY A 529 -5.40 -26.91 7.88
N GLU A 530 -5.61 -25.79 7.19
CA GLU A 530 -4.57 -24.82 6.83
C GLU A 530 -4.12 -23.93 8.00
N THR A 531 -4.97 -23.68 8.99
CA THR A 531 -4.67 -22.75 10.09
C THR A 531 -4.22 -23.41 11.39
N TRP A 532 -4.29 -24.74 11.44
CA TRP A 532 -4.12 -25.52 12.68
C TRP A 532 -2.76 -25.37 13.36
N ASP A 533 -1.72 -25.20 12.55
CA ASP A 533 -0.31 -25.17 12.95
C ASP A 533 0.29 -23.75 12.92
N THR A 534 -0.54 -22.73 12.71
CA THR A 534 -0.06 -21.36 12.50
C THR A 534 0.54 -20.74 13.76
N THR A 535 1.72 -20.14 13.64
CA THR A 535 2.39 -19.44 14.75
C THR A 535 2.58 -17.96 14.41
N GLY A 536 2.48 -17.08 15.42
CA GLY A 536 2.63 -15.63 15.25
C GLY A 536 1.38 -14.87 15.70
N ALA A 537 1.59 -13.73 16.37
CA ALA A 537 0.49 -12.97 16.98
C ALA A 537 -0.50 -12.40 15.95
N VAL A 538 0.00 -11.90 14.82
CA VAL A 538 -0.81 -11.37 13.71
C VAL A 538 -1.68 -12.47 13.10
N ILE A 539 -1.08 -13.62 12.78
CA ILE A 539 -1.79 -14.76 12.21
C ILE A 539 -2.84 -15.29 13.19
N LYS A 540 -2.52 -15.38 14.49
CA LYS A 540 -3.49 -15.80 15.52
C LYS A 540 -4.74 -14.92 15.54
N LYS A 541 -4.57 -13.60 15.46
CA LYS A 541 -5.72 -12.69 15.46
C LYS A 541 -6.57 -12.83 14.19
N MET A 542 -5.90 -12.98 13.03
CA MET A 542 -6.55 -13.22 11.75
C MET A 542 -7.40 -14.49 11.79
N VAL A 543 -6.80 -15.57 12.29
CA VAL A 543 -7.45 -16.88 12.44
C VAL A 543 -8.68 -16.76 13.33
N GLU A 544 -8.58 -16.04 14.46
CA GLU A 544 -9.71 -15.80 15.35
C GLU A 544 -10.87 -15.08 14.65
N ASP A 545 -10.58 -13.97 13.95
CA ASP A 545 -11.58 -13.14 13.28
C ASP A 545 -12.26 -13.88 12.12
N MET A 546 -11.48 -14.63 11.33
CA MET A 546 -12.02 -15.49 10.27
C MET A 546 -12.86 -16.64 10.81
N SER A 547 -12.40 -17.30 11.87
CA SER A 547 -13.11 -18.38 12.54
C SER A 547 -14.50 -17.91 13.01
N ALA A 548 -14.55 -16.74 13.66
CA ALA A 548 -15.79 -16.10 14.07
C ALA A 548 -16.69 -15.79 12.86
N TRP A 549 -16.13 -15.22 11.79
CA TRP A 549 -16.89 -14.86 10.59
C TRP A 549 -17.50 -16.06 9.87
N LEU A 550 -16.73 -17.13 9.66
CA LEU A 550 -17.21 -18.37 9.04
C LEU A 550 -18.33 -19.01 9.85
N PHE A 551 -18.25 -18.96 11.19
CA PHE A 551 -19.32 -19.44 12.06
C PHE A 551 -20.63 -18.64 11.85
N ILE A 552 -20.55 -17.31 11.76
CA ILE A 552 -21.74 -16.45 11.52
C ILE A 552 -22.44 -16.80 10.23
N LEU A 553 -21.67 -16.97 9.14
CA LEU A 553 -22.24 -17.29 7.84
C LEU A 553 -23.01 -18.62 7.91
N GLY A 554 -22.46 -19.61 8.63
CA GLY A 554 -23.12 -20.90 8.84
C GLY A 554 -24.34 -20.85 9.75
N ALA A 555 -24.35 -19.95 10.73
CA ALA A 555 -25.48 -19.73 11.64
C ALA A 555 -26.64 -18.96 10.98
N LYS A 556 -26.36 -18.11 9.98
CA LYS A 556 -27.36 -17.31 9.26
C LYS A 556 -27.91 -17.95 7.99
N SER A 557 -27.26 -19.00 7.47
CA SER A 557 -27.68 -19.68 6.25
C SER A 557 -29.07 -20.32 6.39
N ALA A 558 -29.98 -20.01 5.47
CA ALA A 558 -31.37 -20.49 5.47
C ALA A 558 -31.48 -22.03 5.38
N GLU A 559 -30.46 -22.70 4.85
CA GLU A 559 -30.42 -24.16 4.63
C GLU A 559 -29.68 -24.95 5.74
N SER A 560 -29.17 -24.24 6.75
CA SER A 560 -28.33 -24.83 7.79
C SER A 560 -28.94 -24.64 9.18
N PRO A 561 -29.30 -25.73 9.89
CA PRO A 561 -29.48 -25.64 11.32
C PRO A 561 -28.12 -25.43 11.97
N GLU A 562 -27.97 -24.34 12.72
CA GLU A 562 -26.90 -24.00 13.67
C GLU A 562 -26.20 -25.22 14.28
N LYS A 563 -26.96 -26.28 14.59
CA LYS A 563 -26.50 -27.58 15.10
C LYS A 563 -25.34 -28.23 14.33
N LYS A 564 -25.35 -28.27 12.99
CA LYS A 564 -24.29 -28.98 12.23
C LYS A 564 -22.96 -28.22 12.23
N HIS A 565 -23.00 -26.90 12.07
CA HIS A 565 -21.81 -26.06 12.13
C HIS A 565 -21.26 -26.00 13.55
N LYS A 566 -22.13 -25.84 14.55
CA LYS A 566 -21.75 -25.97 15.96
C LYS A 566 -21.04 -27.29 16.24
N ALA A 567 -21.56 -28.42 15.74
CA ALA A 567 -20.94 -29.73 15.94
C ALA A 567 -19.51 -29.81 15.37
N LEU A 568 -19.24 -29.16 14.23
CA LEU A 568 -17.88 -29.08 13.67
C LEU A 568 -16.93 -28.32 14.59
N PHE A 569 -17.35 -27.16 15.11
CA PHE A 569 -16.56 -26.37 16.06
C PHE A 569 -16.36 -27.10 17.39
N THR A 570 -17.41 -27.72 17.94
CA THR A 570 -17.31 -28.50 19.20
C THR A 570 -16.38 -29.70 19.05
N ALA A 571 -16.47 -30.44 17.95
CA ALA A 571 -15.58 -31.56 17.66
C ALA A 571 -14.12 -31.09 17.58
N ARG A 572 -13.88 -30.00 16.86
CA ARG A 572 -12.54 -29.42 16.70
C ARG A 572 -11.98 -28.84 18.01
N MET A 573 -12.83 -28.24 18.86
CA MET A 573 -12.45 -27.78 20.20
C MET A 573 -12.00 -28.95 21.07
N THR A 574 -12.75 -30.05 21.04
CA THR A 574 -12.43 -31.26 21.81
C THR A 574 -11.09 -31.86 21.36
N GLU A 575 -10.85 -31.92 20.04
CA GLU A 575 -9.58 -32.37 19.48
C GLU A 575 -8.42 -31.45 19.90
N ALA A 576 -8.61 -30.13 19.83
CA ALA A 576 -7.59 -29.16 20.23
C ALA A 576 -7.21 -29.30 21.71
N LEU A 577 -8.19 -29.48 22.60
CA LEU A 577 -7.98 -29.62 24.05
C LEU A 577 -7.31 -30.94 24.43
N LYS A 578 -7.65 -32.05 23.74
CA LYS A 578 -7.08 -33.39 24.00
C LYS A 578 -5.72 -33.61 23.37
N ASP A 579 -5.38 -32.82 22.35
CA ASP A 579 -4.07 -32.93 21.73
C ASP A 579 -2.97 -32.60 22.76
N GLN A 580 -1.94 -33.44 22.84
CA GLN A 580 -0.83 -33.25 23.76
C GLN A 580 0.32 -32.45 23.12
N THR A 581 0.26 -32.16 21.81
CA THR A 581 1.29 -31.35 21.16
C THR A 581 1.13 -29.87 21.51
N LYS A 582 2.26 -29.18 21.76
CA LYS A 582 2.29 -27.74 22.08
C LYS A 582 2.17 -26.83 20.86
N LYS A 583 1.98 -27.39 19.66
CA LYS A 583 2.08 -26.67 18.38
C LYS A 583 0.75 -26.09 17.89
N LEU A 584 -0.38 -26.47 18.47
CA LEU A 584 -1.70 -26.13 17.94
C LEU A 584 -2.21 -24.76 18.41
N THR A 585 -2.75 -24.03 17.44
CA THR A 585 -3.41 -22.74 17.63
C THR A 585 -4.89 -22.95 17.90
N ILE A 586 -5.27 -22.95 19.18
CA ILE A 586 -6.66 -23.10 19.65
C ILE A 586 -7.52 -21.89 19.22
N GLU A 587 -6.89 -20.77 18.88
CA GLU A 587 -7.50 -19.55 18.35
C GLU A 587 -8.36 -19.81 17.10
N THR A 588 -8.03 -20.86 16.33
CA THR A 588 -8.82 -21.40 15.21
C THR A 588 -10.25 -21.74 15.60
N VAL A 589 -10.49 -22.06 16.87
CA VAL A 589 -11.79 -22.49 17.37
C VAL A 589 -12.35 -21.49 18.38
N THR A 590 -11.52 -20.87 19.22
CA THR A 590 -11.99 -19.96 20.29
C THR A 590 -12.70 -18.71 19.76
N GLY A 591 -12.36 -18.23 18.54
CA GLY A 591 -13.02 -17.08 17.93
C GLY A 591 -14.55 -17.22 17.84
N ALA A 592 -15.05 -18.39 17.44
CA ALA A 592 -16.49 -18.65 17.40
C ALA A 592 -17.14 -18.61 18.79
N TYR A 593 -16.47 -19.15 19.82
CA TYR A 593 -16.97 -19.13 21.21
C TYR A 593 -17.00 -17.71 21.79
N ASN A 594 -15.97 -16.91 21.52
CA ASN A 594 -15.84 -15.55 22.03
C ASN A 594 -16.85 -14.59 21.40
N HIS A 595 -17.07 -14.70 20.10
CA HIS A 595 -17.96 -13.79 19.37
C HIS A 595 -19.43 -14.25 19.32
N TYR A 596 -19.69 -15.57 19.49
CA TYR A 596 -21.05 -16.16 19.42
C TYR A 596 -21.40 -17.06 20.61
N PRO A 597 -21.31 -16.55 21.86
CA PRO A 597 -21.45 -17.37 23.06
C PRO A 597 -22.83 -18.02 23.23
N VAL A 598 -23.89 -17.43 22.69
CA VAL A 598 -25.26 -17.97 22.81
C VAL A 598 -25.35 -19.36 22.18
N SER A 599 -24.74 -19.55 21.02
CA SER A 599 -24.77 -20.81 20.28
C SER A 599 -24.05 -21.94 21.01
N PHE A 600 -23.04 -21.62 21.82
CA PHE A 600 -22.20 -22.59 22.53
C PHE A 600 -22.55 -22.76 24.01
N ALA A 601 -23.63 -22.17 24.49
CA ALA A 601 -24.03 -22.21 25.91
C ALA A 601 -24.06 -23.63 26.52
N SER A 602 -24.49 -24.65 25.75
CA SER A 602 -24.51 -26.05 26.22
C SER A 602 -23.12 -26.65 26.47
N GLU A 603 -22.06 -26.05 25.91
CA GLU A 603 -20.69 -26.52 26.06
C GLU A 603 -20.02 -26.00 27.34
N LEU A 604 -20.66 -25.09 28.09
CA LEU A 604 -20.10 -24.50 29.30
C LEU A 604 -19.60 -25.55 30.30
N PRO A 605 -20.38 -26.59 30.69
CA PRO A 605 -19.91 -27.59 31.65
C PRO A 605 -18.67 -28.34 31.15
N THR A 606 -18.64 -28.68 29.86
CA THR A 606 -17.52 -29.38 29.22
C THR A 606 -16.25 -28.52 29.23
N LEU A 607 -16.35 -27.23 28.90
CA LEU A 607 -15.20 -26.32 28.90
C LEU A 607 -14.67 -26.05 30.31
N VAL A 608 -15.56 -25.96 31.31
CA VAL A 608 -15.17 -25.83 32.71
C VAL A 608 -14.41 -27.08 33.14
N ALA A 609 -14.91 -28.28 32.83
CA ALA A 609 -14.22 -29.53 33.16
C ALA A 609 -12.79 -29.58 32.57
N TYR A 610 -12.62 -29.27 31.28
CA TYR A 610 -11.29 -29.19 30.67
C TYR A 610 -10.41 -28.07 31.26
N GLY A 611 -11.00 -27.00 31.76
CA GLY A 611 -10.29 -25.90 32.42
C GLY A 611 -9.56 -26.29 33.70
N PHE A 612 -9.97 -27.40 34.33
CA PHE A 612 -9.39 -27.93 35.57
C PHE A 612 -8.83 -29.35 35.41
N ASP A 613 -8.82 -29.91 34.20
CA ASP A 613 -8.32 -31.25 33.90
C ASP A 613 -6.78 -31.29 33.84
N GLU A 614 -6.15 -31.99 34.79
CA GLU A 614 -4.69 -32.07 34.90
C GLU A 614 -4.02 -32.71 33.67
N ASP A 615 -4.74 -33.55 32.92
CA ASP A 615 -4.25 -34.20 31.69
C ASP A 615 -4.20 -33.23 30.50
N VAL A 616 -4.90 -32.10 30.56
CA VAL A 616 -4.90 -31.06 29.52
C VAL A 616 -3.75 -30.09 29.75
N ALA A 617 -2.99 -29.76 28.71
CA ALA A 617 -1.89 -28.79 28.80
C ALA A 617 -2.37 -27.44 29.38
N GLU A 618 -1.59 -26.85 30.29
CA GLU A 618 -2.01 -25.68 31.08
C GLU A 618 -2.45 -24.47 30.22
N PHE A 619 -1.77 -24.19 29.12
CA PHE A 619 -2.19 -23.15 28.16
C PHE A 619 -3.61 -23.40 27.64
N LYS A 620 -3.93 -24.66 27.29
CA LYS A 620 -5.22 -25.07 26.75
C LYS A 620 -6.32 -25.01 27.82
N ARG A 621 -6.00 -25.35 29.08
CA ARG A 621 -6.88 -25.13 30.23
C ARG A 621 -7.27 -23.66 30.38
N SER A 622 -6.30 -22.75 30.27
CA SER A 622 -6.54 -21.31 30.36
C SER A 622 -7.48 -20.83 29.25
N GLU A 623 -7.29 -21.33 28.02
CA GLU A 623 -8.14 -20.99 26.88
C GLU A 623 -9.55 -21.59 26.98
N ALA A 624 -9.70 -22.80 27.50
CA ALA A 624 -11.00 -23.39 27.82
C ALA A 624 -11.76 -22.53 28.84
N LEU A 625 -11.09 -22.06 29.89
CA LEU A 625 -11.68 -21.16 30.88
C LEU A 625 -12.01 -19.77 30.31
N ASN A 626 -11.18 -19.24 29.41
CA ASN A 626 -11.48 -17.99 28.71
C ASN A 626 -12.74 -18.13 27.84
N CYS A 627 -12.87 -19.23 27.09
CA CYS A 627 -14.08 -19.53 26.33
C CYS A 627 -15.28 -19.70 27.26
N ALA A 628 -15.17 -20.49 28.32
CA ALA A 628 -16.22 -20.68 29.32
C ALA A 628 -16.68 -19.33 29.92
N THR A 629 -15.73 -18.44 30.20
CA THR A 629 -16.00 -17.07 30.67
C THR A 629 -16.82 -16.26 29.66
N SER A 630 -16.56 -16.42 28.36
CA SER A 630 -17.33 -15.76 27.31
C SER A 630 -18.76 -16.30 27.20
N LEU A 631 -19.01 -17.56 27.59
CA LEU A 631 -20.33 -18.20 27.60
C LEU A 631 -21.21 -17.81 28.80
N LEU A 632 -20.63 -17.22 29.84
CA LEU A 632 -21.33 -16.84 31.07
C LEU A 632 -22.39 -15.77 30.79
N ARG A 633 -23.66 -16.10 31.08
CA ARG A 633 -24.81 -15.21 30.92
C ARG A 633 -25.81 -15.40 32.06
N LYS A 634 -26.58 -14.36 32.37
CA LYS A 634 -27.57 -14.37 33.47
C LYS A 634 -28.72 -15.36 33.26
N ASP A 635 -29.00 -15.73 32.01
CA ASP A 635 -30.04 -16.69 31.61
C ASP A 635 -29.58 -18.15 31.62
N LEU A 636 -28.29 -18.43 31.85
CA LEU A 636 -27.81 -19.80 31.95
C LEU A 636 -28.14 -20.39 33.32
N ALA A 637 -28.89 -21.49 33.32
CA ALA A 637 -29.03 -22.35 34.48
C ALA A 637 -27.74 -23.14 34.69
N ILE A 638 -27.10 -22.98 35.84
CA ILE A 638 -25.96 -23.80 36.28
C ILE A 638 -26.49 -24.79 37.32
N ASP A 639 -26.16 -26.07 37.17
CA ASP A 639 -26.56 -27.09 38.13
C ASP A 639 -25.83 -26.92 39.47
N GLY A 640 -26.52 -27.17 40.58
CA GLY A 640 -25.93 -27.16 41.92
C GLY A 640 -24.77 -28.13 42.08
N ALA A 641 -24.81 -29.29 41.41
CA ALA A 641 -23.69 -30.23 41.42
C ALA A 641 -22.42 -29.64 40.77
N VAL A 642 -22.60 -28.87 39.68
CA VAL A 642 -21.50 -28.17 38.98
C VAL A 642 -20.94 -27.05 39.86
N ALA A 643 -21.78 -26.34 40.62
CA ALA A 643 -21.33 -25.31 41.56
C ALA A 643 -20.48 -25.90 42.70
N THR A 644 -20.84 -27.07 43.23
CA THR A 644 -20.05 -27.77 44.25
C THR A 644 -18.70 -28.23 43.72
N GLU A 645 -18.67 -28.86 42.55
CA GLU A 645 -17.42 -29.32 41.91
C GLU A 645 -16.50 -28.14 41.62
N LEU A 646 -17.04 -27.04 41.09
CA LEU A 646 -16.26 -25.84 40.82
C LEU A 646 -15.65 -25.23 42.10
N ALA A 647 -16.42 -25.18 43.20
CA ALA A 647 -15.90 -24.72 44.49
C ALA A 647 -14.70 -25.58 44.94
N ALA A 648 -14.80 -26.91 44.80
CA ALA A 648 -13.74 -27.84 45.16
C ALA A 648 -12.49 -27.63 44.28
N GLN A 649 -12.66 -27.48 42.97
CA GLN A 649 -11.55 -27.27 42.03
C GLN A 649 -10.82 -25.93 42.25
N ILE A 650 -11.54 -24.83 42.48
CA ILE A 650 -10.94 -23.53 42.78
C ILE A 650 -10.20 -23.60 44.13
N SER A 651 -10.80 -24.24 45.13
CA SER A 651 -10.17 -24.40 46.45
C SER A 651 -8.88 -25.21 46.37
N LYS A 652 -8.87 -26.32 45.61
CA LYS A 652 -7.66 -27.11 45.33
C LYS A 652 -6.56 -26.25 44.70
N LEU A 653 -6.92 -25.43 43.72
CA LEU A 653 -5.97 -24.54 43.03
C LEU A 653 -5.38 -23.47 43.96
N PHE A 654 -6.18 -22.88 44.86
CA PHE A 654 -5.65 -21.95 45.86
C PHE A 654 -4.66 -22.62 46.82
N GLN A 655 -4.97 -23.84 47.28
CA GLN A 655 -4.07 -24.61 48.14
C GLN A 655 -2.77 -25.00 47.42
N GLU A 656 -2.85 -25.38 46.14
CA GLU A 656 -1.68 -25.69 45.33
C GLU A 656 -0.80 -24.45 45.11
N ILE A 657 -1.39 -23.28 44.88
CA ILE A 657 -0.64 -22.02 44.73
C ILE A 657 0.07 -21.62 46.02
N ILE A 658 -0.56 -21.80 47.19
CA ILE A 658 0.10 -21.55 48.48
C ILE A 658 1.27 -22.51 48.66
N SER A 659 1.04 -23.81 48.41
CA SER A 659 2.01 -24.87 48.67
C SER A 659 3.18 -24.84 47.69
N ASN A 660 2.92 -24.54 46.42
CA ASN A 660 3.90 -24.44 45.35
C ASN A 660 3.54 -23.32 44.36
N PRO A 661 3.93 -22.07 44.62
CA PRO A 661 3.65 -20.94 43.73
C PRO A 661 4.25 -21.05 42.32
N LYS A 662 5.13 -22.03 42.08
CA LYS A 662 5.69 -22.30 40.75
C LYS A 662 4.82 -23.27 39.94
N ALA A 663 4.00 -24.10 40.57
CA ALA A 663 3.19 -25.13 39.93
C ALA A 663 2.15 -24.57 38.96
N VAL A 664 1.52 -23.45 39.31
CA VAL A 664 0.48 -22.82 38.49
C VAL A 664 1.03 -21.58 37.79
N SER A 665 0.87 -21.48 36.47
CA SER A 665 1.30 -20.28 35.75
C SER A 665 0.42 -19.06 36.03
N ALA A 666 0.97 -17.90 35.68
CA ALA A 666 0.24 -16.64 35.77
C ALA A 666 -1.01 -16.61 34.88
N ARG A 667 -0.97 -17.32 33.75
CA ARG A 667 -2.07 -17.42 32.79
C ARG A 667 -3.25 -18.18 33.36
N GLN A 668 -3.01 -19.39 33.87
CA GLN A 668 -4.05 -20.24 34.44
C GLN A 668 -4.72 -19.57 35.64
N PHE A 669 -3.92 -19.03 36.56
CA PHE A 669 -4.46 -18.31 37.71
C PHE A 669 -5.34 -17.12 37.30
N SER A 670 -4.88 -16.31 36.34
CA SER A 670 -5.65 -15.15 35.88
C SER A 670 -6.94 -15.54 35.17
N ALA A 671 -6.94 -16.64 34.42
CA ALA A 671 -8.13 -17.18 33.75
C ALA A 671 -9.16 -17.70 34.76
N VAL A 672 -8.73 -18.42 35.80
CA VAL A 672 -9.59 -18.89 36.90
C VAL A 672 -10.21 -17.69 37.63
N LEU A 673 -9.43 -16.68 38.00
CA LEU A 673 -9.96 -15.48 38.66
C LEU A 673 -10.97 -14.73 37.77
N LYS A 674 -10.70 -14.63 36.47
CA LYS A 674 -11.61 -14.00 35.51
C LYS A 674 -12.93 -14.76 35.42
N PHE A 675 -12.86 -16.08 35.29
CA PHE A 675 -14.04 -16.94 35.24
C PHE A 675 -14.88 -16.79 36.53
N THR A 676 -14.26 -16.99 37.70
CA THR A 676 -14.95 -16.94 38.99
C THR A 676 -15.56 -15.56 39.25
N SER A 677 -14.82 -14.47 38.97
CA SER A 677 -15.33 -13.11 39.19
C SER A 677 -16.52 -12.75 38.30
N LYS A 678 -16.63 -13.34 37.10
CA LYS A 678 -17.81 -13.18 36.24
C LYS A 678 -18.94 -14.14 36.56
N LEU A 679 -18.64 -15.31 37.11
CA LEU A 679 -19.62 -16.33 37.47
C LEU A 679 -20.41 -15.97 38.72
N VAL A 680 -19.74 -15.58 39.81
CA VAL A 680 -20.42 -15.34 41.09
C VAL A 680 -21.61 -14.36 40.98
N PRO A 681 -21.51 -13.23 40.24
CA PRO A 681 -22.62 -12.29 40.11
C PRO A 681 -23.83 -12.79 39.30
N ILE A 682 -23.69 -13.86 38.53
CA ILE A 682 -24.77 -14.40 37.68
C ILE A 682 -25.51 -15.58 38.32
N LEU A 683 -24.99 -16.14 39.41
CA LEU A 683 -25.63 -17.25 40.11
C LEU A 683 -26.89 -16.79 40.86
N ASP A 684 -27.89 -17.66 40.90
CA ASP A 684 -29.08 -17.45 41.73
C ASP A 684 -28.75 -17.61 43.23
N GLY A 685 -29.71 -17.26 44.10
CA GLY A 685 -29.49 -17.23 45.55
C GLY A 685 -29.14 -18.58 46.17
N ASP A 686 -29.60 -19.69 45.61
CA ASP A 686 -29.35 -21.02 46.17
C ASP A 686 -28.01 -21.57 45.66
N LEU A 687 -27.73 -21.44 44.37
CA LEU A 687 -26.44 -21.82 43.76
C LEU A 687 -25.29 -20.99 44.33
N LYS A 688 -25.52 -19.69 44.53
CA LYS A 688 -24.53 -18.79 45.15
C LYS A 688 -24.20 -19.25 46.56
N ARG A 689 -25.20 -19.67 47.36
CA ARG A 689 -24.95 -20.24 48.71
C ARG A 689 -24.16 -21.54 48.63
N THR A 690 -24.47 -22.43 47.68
CA THR A 690 -23.70 -23.67 47.49
C THR A 690 -22.25 -23.39 47.13
N LEU A 691 -21.99 -22.46 46.21
CA LEU A 691 -20.61 -22.05 45.86
C LEU A 691 -19.91 -21.39 47.06
N ALA A 692 -20.60 -20.50 47.79
CA ALA A 692 -20.05 -19.84 48.96
C ALA A 692 -19.70 -20.82 50.08
N ALA A 693 -20.53 -21.85 50.32
CA ALA A 693 -20.28 -22.87 51.33
C ALA A 693 -18.97 -23.64 51.08
N GLY A 694 -18.61 -23.87 49.81
CA GLY A 694 -17.36 -24.55 49.46
C GLY A 694 -16.15 -23.63 49.31
N LEU A 695 -16.34 -22.35 48.99
CA LEU A 695 -15.25 -21.45 48.58
C LEU A 695 -14.94 -20.31 49.57
N ALA A 696 -15.86 -19.93 50.47
CA ALA A 696 -15.66 -18.78 51.36
C ALA A 696 -14.45 -18.97 52.28
N GLN A 697 -14.38 -20.08 53.01
CA GLN A 697 -13.24 -20.35 53.92
C GLN A 697 -11.91 -20.51 53.17
N PRO A 698 -11.81 -21.31 52.08
CA PRO A 698 -10.57 -21.38 51.30
C PRO A 698 -10.11 -20.04 50.72
N LEU A 699 -11.05 -19.17 50.34
CA LEU A 699 -10.74 -17.81 49.87
C LEU A 699 -10.21 -16.91 50.99
N ASP A 700 -10.79 -17.00 52.18
CA ASP A 700 -10.32 -16.27 53.36
C ASP A 700 -8.91 -16.72 53.76
N ASP A 701 -8.67 -18.03 53.78
CA ASP A 701 -7.36 -18.62 54.06
C ASP A 701 -6.32 -18.16 53.02
N PHE A 702 -6.70 -18.14 51.73
CA PHE A 702 -5.82 -17.68 50.66
C PHE A 702 -5.51 -16.18 50.75
N LEU A 703 -6.50 -15.34 51.07
CA LEU A 703 -6.30 -13.91 51.32
C LEU A 703 -5.49 -13.64 52.60
N GLY A 704 -5.57 -14.55 53.58
CA GLY A 704 -4.86 -14.50 54.85
C GLY A 704 -3.40 -14.97 54.80
N ALA A 705 -2.94 -15.54 53.68
CA ALA A 705 -1.56 -16.00 53.50
C ALA A 705 -0.57 -14.82 53.38
N THR A 706 -0.19 -14.21 54.50
CA THR A 706 0.60 -12.97 54.57
C THR A 706 1.93 -13.05 53.81
N ASP A 707 2.60 -14.21 53.85
CA ASP A 707 3.89 -14.40 53.18
C ASP A 707 3.75 -14.47 51.66
N PHE A 708 2.62 -15.00 51.17
CA PHE A 708 2.33 -15.05 49.74
C PHE A 708 2.11 -13.64 49.17
N TRP A 709 1.40 -12.79 49.93
CA TRP A 709 1.02 -11.43 49.53
C TRP A 709 2.02 -10.34 49.93
N ALA A 710 3.07 -10.67 50.66
CA ALA A 710 4.09 -9.72 51.08
C ALA A 710 4.75 -8.99 49.89
N PRO A 711 5.24 -7.75 50.06
CA PRO A 711 5.99 -7.04 49.02
C PRO A 711 7.19 -7.87 48.53
N GLY A 712 7.23 -8.20 47.23
CA GLY A 712 8.26 -9.07 46.66
C GLY A 712 8.01 -10.57 46.82
N GLY A 713 6.92 -10.97 47.47
CA GLY A 713 6.50 -12.36 47.62
C GLY A 713 5.97 -13.00 46.32
N PRO A 714 5.60 -14.29 46.38
CA PRO A 714 5.18 -15.08 45.21
C PRO A 714 4.02 -14.47 44.41
N ALA A 715 3.12 -13.71 45.04
CA ALA A 715 2.03 -13.01 44.36
C ALA A 715 2.50 -12.07 43.22
N LYS A 716 3.73 -11.54 43.31
CA LYS A 716 4.30 -10.63 42.29
C LYS A 716 4.31 -11.26 40.88
N LYS A 717 4.53 -12.58 40.77
CA LYS A 717 4.52 -13.34 39.51
C LYS A 717 3.19 -13.19 38.75
N TYR A 718 2.09 -13.05 39.48
CA TYR A 718 0.74 -13.06 38.93
C TYR A 718 0.21 -11.67 38.55
N ASN A 719 0.83 -10.61 39.08
CA ASN A 719 0.30 -9.25 38.99
C ASN A 719 0.16 -8.75 37.54
N ALA A 720 1.22 -8.83 36.74
CA ALA A 720 1.22 -8.29 35.38
C ALA A 720 0.15 -8.94 34.50
N ASN A 721 0.11 -10.29 34.49
CA ASN A 721 -0.87 -11.03 33.69
C ASN A 721 -2.30 -10.83 34.21
N CYS A 722 -2.50 -10.81 35.53
CA CYS A 722 -3.83 -10.56 36.09
C CYS A 722 -4.32 -9.15 35.77
N GLN A 723 -3.44 -8.15 35.78
CA GLN A 723 -3.78 -6.79 35.40
C GLN A 723 -4.15 -6.69 33.91
N GLN A 724 -3.43 -7.39 33.03
CA GLN A 724 -3.77 -7.48 31.61
C GLN A 724 -5.11 -8.17 31.36
N VAL A 725 -5.39 -9.28 32.06
CA VAL A 725 -6.56 -10.14 31.81
C VAL A 725 -7.83 -9.65 32.52
N ASN A 726 -7.69 -9.11 33.73
CA ASN A 726 -8.80 -8.73 34.62
C ASN A 726 -8.91 -7.20 34.83
N GLY A 727 -7.95 -6.41 34.34
CA GLY A 727 -7.89 -4.96 34.57
C GLY A 727 -7.57 -4.56 36.01
N LYS A 728 -7.28 -5.52 36.89
CA LYS A 728 -7.06 -5.34 38.34
C LYS A 728 -5.99 -6.29 38.86
N SER A 729 -5.39 -5.95 39.99
CA SER A 729 -4.47 -6.85 40.70
C SER A 729 -5.20 -8.09 41.24
N PRO A 730 -4.51 -9.24 41.40
CA PRO A 730 -5.12 -10.46 41.90
C PRO A 730 -5.88 -10.28 43.21
N ILE A 731 -5.27 -9.57 44.17
CA ILE A 731 -5.88 -9.30 45.48
C ILE A 731 -7.17 -8.50 45.37
N ALA A 732 -7.25 -7.55 44.43
CA ALA A 732 -8.45 -6.75 44.21
C ALA A 732 -9.58 -7.59 43.58
N VAL A 733 -9.23 -8.51 42.67
CA VAL A 733 -10.20 -9.45 42.08
C VAL A 733 -10.74 -10.42 43.14
N LEU A 734 -9.85 -11.01 43.95
CA LEU A 734 -10.22 -11.93 45.03
C LEU A 734 -11.12 -11.27 46.08
N LYS A 735 -10.82 -10.04 46.50
CA LYS A 735 -11.70 -9.27 47.41
C LYS A 735 -13.06 -8.97 46.78
N ALA A 736 -13.12 -8.74 45.47
CA ALA A 736 -14.38 -8.55 44.78
C ALA A 736 -15.21 -9.85 44.72
N ILE A 737 -14.54 -11.00 44.53
CA ILE A 737 -15.17 -12.33 44.61
C ILE A 737 -15.69 -12.56 46.03
N GLN A 738 -14.88 -12.34 47.05
CA GLN A 738 -15.25 -12.49 48.47
C GLN A 738 -16.49 -11.66 48.82
N LYS A 739 -16.47 -10.36 48.46
CA LYS A 739 -17.62 -9.47 48.64
C LYS A 739 -18.85 -9.93 47.87
N SER A 740 -18.67 -10.53 46.68
CA SER A 740 -19.78 -11.02 45.87
C SER A 740 -20.32 -12.34 46.36
N LEU A 741 -19.58 -13.14 47.15
CA LEU A 741 -20.02 -14.40 47.74
C LEU A 741 -20.78 -14.19 49.07
N ALA A 742 -20.40 -13.15 49.83
CA ALA A 742 -21.21 -12.60 50.91
C ALA A 742 -22.58 -12.11 50.39
#